data_AF-A0A4Q4UVX2-F1
#
_entry.id   AF-A0A4Q4UVX2-F1
#
_cell.length_a   1.000
_cell.length_b   1.000
_cell.length_c   1.000
_cell.angle_alpha   90.00
_cell.angle_beta   90.00
_cell.angle_gamma   90.00
#
_symmetry.space_group_name_H-M   'P 1'
#
loop_
_entity.id
_entity.type
_entity.pdbx_description
1 polymer ?
#
loop_
_entity_poly.entity_id
_entity_poly.type
_entity_poly.pdbx_seq_one_letter_code
_entity_poly.pdbx_strand_id
1 'polypeptide(L)'
;MPWGVVPLEIGEMVVKFPAAGDLNAQGQCTTWTDKAWDRYFNTNCQLFGASGECVLDIRYLKLVKYDAAVPAQLSEPKPRQPYKQIVWEPASIGEEALVTKPEDNANVAVLQSNTDSTLGAALASSCFQKAFDVDQFDKIVVDDASGSMLASASAKSWDLVKKVLTSGKPVVWVTRGVNQGDSVAGGIPQGFLRVVRSEHVSARIALVDADVQVPLEQLASLVQHQLSSVETKDSGEDVEFWLTQDSKVLVPRIHQNENLNILFHREQPYQSVVASPDEPLKGKIVENEILFETQPSPQQLAPGEVDILVSHAELSKDDLSPHFASEKARIVIGTVVRIGEGVDTSLNGRTVAAYTKAAFTTRLITKIFSQINTDELAAATASTLPYLCKAVDAVLHAANAKAGDHVLLLPAAEAFQHAVSRLGQNGAPNIVVAGAPHALIGEVWRSMPRGSKLLFSDAAINGPLDPRPFARGATLAVCGIANADENDDGSALSRALDTSVALLAETGSPFAPATAVSPPVLDVEELLDVSGARDSLAESGANVLAIGYGRSQIKARNPASRNFVFISRSGTRKAEATDIVQRLKAEGASVGVFCADASDEKAVADVVAEVAATRPIRGVIHAAMVLQDGLFQEMTFDKYQAALKPKMWGAIALHRALGDTPLDFFIMTSSLSAVTGNPGQANYCAGNSYLDFLALYRRRRGQAACSLALPMVEDVGVVAENSDIADSLARKNPFGVDEREMLLAFEAAMIQGWPGNEEGLVGIGDAQLVLGLEPREMAVAMGESADMSDAYWLHDARLAPVRTELDAIAADPGSQQKQDSAGAFLASLAGKPEEEVLAALGAHIAGRTARILGAQADGFKLDEASVASYGVDSMIGVELQSWLFKEFALQISVQVLSNPNTTFTSLARLIVEKL
;
A
#
# COMPACT_ATOMS: atom_id res chain seq x y z
N MET A 1 -17.99 7.62 -38.58
CA MET A 1 -17.81 8.70 -39.59
C MET A 1 -16.76 9.68 -39.05
N PRO A 2 -15.86 10.25 -39.87
CA PRO A 2 -14.76 11.10 -39.37
C PRO A 2 -15.16 12.57 -39.10
N TRP A 3 -16.45 12.86 -38.99
CA TRP A 3 -16.97 14.22 -38.79
C TRP A 3 -18.23 14.17 -37.94
N GLY A 4 -18.40 15.19 -37.08
CA GLY A 4 -19.61 15.40 -36.30
C GLY A 4 -20.58 16.33 -37.03
N VAL A 5 -21.87 16.19 -36.74
CA VAL A 5 -22.94 17.03 -37.32
C VAL A 5 -23.86 17.52 -36.22
N VAL A 6 -24.03 18.84 -36.10
CA VAL A 6 -24.93 19.46 -35.11
C VAL A 6 -26.14 20.05 -35.83
N PRO A 7 -27.38 19.80 -35.34
CA PRO A 7 -28.55 20.52 -35.80
C PRO A 7 -28.52 21.96 -35.31
N LEU A 8 -28.59 22.90 -36.24
CA LEU A 8 -28.63 24.32 -35.94
C LEU A 8 -30.06 24.85 -35.91
N GLU A 9 -30.89 24.38 -36.83
CA GLU A 9 -32.24 24.89 -37.02
C GLU A 9 -33.14 23.83 -37.64
N ILE A 10 -34.37 23.73 -37.15
CA ILE A 10 -35.42 22.90 -37.75
C ILE A 10 -36.30 23.82 -38.58
N GLY A 11 -36.34 23.62 -39.89
CA GLY A 11 -37.18 24.43 -40.78
C GLY A 11 -38.68 24.16 -40.59
N GLU A 12 -39.11 22.92 -40.81
CA GLU A 12 -40.50 22.52 -40.62
C GLU A 12 -40.55 21.12 -39.98
N MET A 13 -41.42 20.93 -38.99
CA MET A 13 -41.65 19.64 -38.34
C MET A 13 -43.13 19.43 -38.14
N VAL A 14 -43.64 18.35 -38.72
CA VAL A 14 -45.02 17.91 -38.56
C VAL A 14 -45.02 16.61 -37.78
N VAL A 15 -45.69 16.61 -36.63
CA VAL A 15 -45.89 15.42 -35.81
C VAL A 15 -47.38 15.10 -35.80
N LYS A 16 -47.72 13.85 -36.10
CA LYS A 16 -49.06 13.31 -35.94
C LYS A 16 -49.06 12.28 -34.83
N PHE A 17 -50.17 12.19 -34.10
CA PHE A 17 -50.33 11.11 -33.13
C PHE A 17 -50.45 9.77 -33.87
N PRO A 18 -49.66 8.75 -33.49
CA PRO A 18 -49.73 7.43 -34.11
C PRO A 18 -51.10 6.79 -33.87
N ALA A 19 -51.59 6.02 -34.84
CA ALA A 19 -52.80 5.24 -34.66
C ALA A 19 -52.58 4.15 -33.59
N ALA A 20 -53.64 3.66 -32.96
CA ALA A 20 -53.53 2.67 -31.88
C ALA A 20 -52.74 1.40 -32.26
N GLY A 21 -52.72 1.04 -33.55
CA GLY A 21 -51.95 -0.09 -34.08
C GLY A 21 -50.44 0.16 -34.23
N ASP A 22 -49.98 1.40 -34.12
CA ASP A 22 -48.58 1.79 -34.33
C ASP A 22 -47.78 1.90 -33.01
N LEU A 23 -48.43 1.93 -31.85
CA LEU A 23 -47.80 2.20 -30.54
C LEU A 23 -46.80 1.12 -30.07
N ASN A 24 -46.91 -0.11 -30.59
CA ASN A 24 -46.04 -1.24 -30.25
C ASN A 24 -45.49 -1.95 -31.49
N ALA A 25 -45.51 -1.30 -32.66
CA ALA A 25 -45.08 -1.86 -33.93
C ALA A 25 -43.84 -1.13 -34.47
N GLN A 26 -43.01 -1.84 -35.25
CA GLN A 26 -41.83 -1.23 -35.87
C GLN A 26 -42.25 -0.37 -37.07
N GLY A 27 -42.00 0.93 -37.00
CA GLY A 27 -42.16 1.87 -38.10
C GLY A 27 -40.93 1.94 -39.01
N GLN A 28 -41.08 2.56 -40.19
CA GLN A 28 -39.99 2.77 -41.13
C GLN A 28 -39.59 4.24 -41.16
N CYS A 29 -38.32 4.52 -40.84
CA CYS A 29 -37.74 5.85 -40.93
C CYS A 29 -36.89 5.98 -42.19
N THR A 30 -37.09 7.04 -42.96
CA THR A 30 -36.27 7.39 -44.12
C THR A 30 -35.72 8.80 -43.95
N THR A 31 -34.39 8.91 -44.05
CA THR A 31 -33.68 10.19 -44.02
C THR A 31 -32.96 10.42 -45.33
N TRP A 32 -33.01 11.63 -45.86
CA TRP A 32 -32.25 12.01 -47.05
C TRP A 32 -31.73 13.44 -46.96
N THR A 33 -30.60 13.69 -47.61
CA THR A 33 -29.92 14.98 -47.61
C THR A 33 -29.95 15.55 -49.03
N ASP A 34 -30.45 16.78 -49.16
CA ASP A 34 -30.46 17.47 -50.45
C ASP A 34 -29.04 17.99 -50.72
N LYS A 35 -28.36 17.42 -51.73
CA LYS A 35 -26.96 17.69 -52.19
C LYS A 35 -26.11 18.62 -51.29
N ALA A 36 -25.19 18.04 -50.53
CA ALA A 36 -24.19 18.75 -49.72
C ALA A 36 -22.93 19.08 -50.54
N TRP A 37 -22.61 20.37 -50.72
CA TRP A 37 -21.33 20.81 -51.30
C TRP A 37 -20.55 21.75 -50.37
N ASP A 38 -21.01 21.96 -49.13
CA ASP A 38 -20.37 22.89 -48.19
C ASP A 38 -20.55 22.45 -46.72
N ARG A 39 -19.94 23.19 -45.76
CA ARG A 39 -20.01 22.92 -44.31
C ARG A 39 -21.44 22.90 -43.73
N TYR A 40 -22.41 23.50 -44.41
CA TYR A 40 -23.81 23.50 -44.01
C TYR A 40 -24.63 22.72 -45.02
N PHE A 41 -25.54 21.86 -44.54
CA PHE A 41 -26.40 21.08 -45.41
C PHE A 41 -27.74 20.79 -44.74
N ASN A 42 -28.77 20.54 -45.56
CA ASN A 42 -30.12 20.27 -45.09
C ASN A 42 -30.43 18.78 -45.20
N THR A 43 -30.91 18.20 -44.11
CA THR A 43 -31.41 16.83 -44.08
C THR A 43 -32.90 16.82 -43.81
N ASN A 44 -33.61 15.86 -44.39
CA ASN A 44 -35.03 15.64 -44.21
C ASN A 44 -35.21 14.24 -43.61
N CYS A 45 -36.24 14.06 -42.78
CA CYS A 45 -36.53 12.81 -42.09
C CYS A 45 -38.04 12.57 -42.09
N GLN A 46 -38.46 11.39 -42.54
CA GLN A 46 -39.83 10.94 -42.43
C GLN A 46 -39.90 9.60 -41.70
N LEU A 47 -40.78 9.52 -40.70
CA LEU A 47 -41.10 8.30 -39.98
C LEU A 47 -42.54 7.90 -40.31
N PHE A 48 -42.68 6.69 -40.84
CA PHE A 48 -43.97 6.07 -41.09
C PHE A 48 -44.26 5.02 -40.02
N GLY A 49 -45.49 5.01 -39.50
CA GLY A 49 -45.99 3.93 -38.65
C GLY A 49 -46.13 2.62 -39.43
N ALA A 50 -46.38 1.51 -38.72
CA ALA A 50 -46.63 0.21 -39.36
C ALA A 50 -47.89 0.22 -40.24
N SER A 51 -48.83 1.13 -39.98
CA SER A 51 -50.00 1.43 -40.81
C SER A 51 -49.67 2.08 -42.16
N GLY A 52 -48.44 2.56 -42.36
CA GLY A 52 -48.00 3.30 -43.55
C GLY A 52 -48.31 4.80 -43.51
N GLU A 53 -48.87 5.32 -42.41
CA GLU A 53 -49.06 6.76 -42.23
C GLU A 53 -47.78 7.46 -41.74
N CYS A 54 -47.52 8.67 -42.23
CA CYS A 54 -46.39 9.48 -41.75
C CYS A 54 -46.71 10.11 -40.39
N VAL A 55 -46.01 9.65 -39.35
CA VAL A 55 -46.16 10.07 -37.95
C VAL A 55 -45.25 11.26 -37.64
N LEU A 56 -44.10 11.36 -38.32
CA LEU A 56 -43.18 12.48 -38.18
C LEU A 56 -42.58 12.83 -39.54
N ASP A 57 -42.73 14.09 -39.97
CA ASP A 57 -42.09 14.65 -41.18
C ASP A 57 -41.28 15.89 -40.79
N ILE A 58 -39.97 15.80 -40.84
CA ILE A 58 -39.03 16.90 -40.62
C ILE A 58 -38.45 17.30 -41.97
N ARG A 59 -38.67 18.55 -42.35
CA ARG A 59 -38.13 19.13 -43.58
C ARG A 59 -37.18 20.27 -43.27
N TYR A 60 -36.11 20.35 -44.05
CA TYR A 60 -35.09 21.39 -43.94
C TYR A 60 -34.43 21.44 -42.55
N LEU A 61 -34.04 20.29 -41.98
CA LEU A 61 -33.18 20.27 -40.79
C LEU A 61 -31.77 20.73 -41.20
N LYS A 62 -31.42 21.96 -40.82
CA LYS A 62 -30.14 22.56 -41.16
C LYS A 62 -29.07 22.06 -40.20
N LEU A 63 -28.08 21.36 -40.75
CA LEU A 63 -26.96 20.79 -40.02
C LEU A 63 -25.67 21.51 -40.42
N VAL A 64 -24.74 21.63 -39.46
CA VAL A 64 -23.36 22.02 -39.76
C VAL A 64 -22.42 20.86 -39.50
N LYS A 65 -21.56 20.59 -40.49
CA LYS A 65 -20.42 19.69 -40.38
C LYS A 65 -19.29 20.42 -39.69
N TYR A 66 -18.79 19.85 -38.60
CA TYR A 66 -17.52 20.27 -37.99
C TYR A 66 -16.52 19.13 -38.08
N ASP A 67 -15.26 19.48 -38.31
CA ASP A 67 -14.15 18.57 -38.09
C ASP A 67 -14.13 18.33 -36.58
N ALA A 68 -14.46 17.11 -36.16
CA ALA A 68 -14.36 16.77 -34.76
C ALA A 68 -12.87 16.88 -34.42
N ALA A 69 -12.50 17.92 -33.66
CA ALA A 69 -11.41 17.75 -32.72
C ALA A 69 -11.90 16.65 -31.80
N VAL A 70 -11.48 15.42 -32.10
CA VAL A 70 -11.48 14.33 -31.13
C VAL A 70 -10.82 14.96 -29.92
N PRO A 71 -11.51 15.15 -28.77
CA PRO A 71 -10.81 15.41 -27.53
C PRO A 71 -9.71 14.34 -27.50
N ALA A 72 -8.47 14.68 -27.15
CA ALA A 72 -7.48 13.66 -26.85
C ALA A 72 -8.25 12.61 -26.04
N GLN A 73 -8.34 11.38 -26.56
CA GLN A 73 -8.90 10.30 -25.76
C GLN A 73 -8.21 10.49 -24.42
N LEU A 74 -8.99 10.79 -23.37
CA LEU A 74 -8.54 10.40 -22.04
C LEU A 74 -8.27 8.94 -22.27
N SER A 75 -6.98 8.60 -22.40
CA SER A 75 -6.57 7.20 -22.45
C SER A 75 -7.34 6.58 -21.32
N GLU A 76 -8.14 5.54 -21.59
CA GLU A 76 -8.76 4.78 -20.51
C GLU A 76 -7.71 4.66 -19.42
N PRO A 77 -8.02 5.08 -18.18
CA PRO A 77 -7.01 5.11 -17.16
C PRO A 77 -6.40 3.71 -17.12
N LYS A 78 -5.12 3.58 -17.51
CA LYS A 78 -4.42 2.29 -17.49
C LYS A 78 -4.67 1.66 -16.13
N PRO A 79 -5.14 0.40 -16.07
CA PRO A 79 -5.43 -0.25 -14.79
C PRO A 79 -4.19 -0.25 -13.90
N ARG A 80 -4.38 -0.30 -12.58
CA ARG A 80 -3.29 -0.29 -11.59
C ARG A 80 -2.30 -1.42 -11.89
N GLN A 81 -1.00 -1.14 -11.80
CA GLN A 81 0.06 -2.09 -12.18
C GLN A 81 1.08 -2.32 -11.05
N PRO A 82 0.66 -2.87 -9.90
CA PRO A 82 1.50 -2.96 -8.71
C PRO A 82 2.60 -4.03 -8.80
N TYR A 83 2.47 -5.01 -9.69
CA TYR A 83 3.44 -6.10 -9.83
C TYR A 83 4.50 -5.77 -10.88
N LYS A 84 5.77 -5.78 -10.46
CA LYS A 84 6.95 -5.59 -11.31
C LYS A 84 7.88 -6.81 -11.23
N GLN A 85 8.80 -6.90 -12.19
CA GLN A 85 9.79 -7.97 -12.31
C GLN A 85 11.12 -7.43 -12.84
N ILE A 86 12.21 -8.15 -12.57
CA ILE A 86 13.53 -7.85 -13.16
C ILE A 86 13.70 -8.62 -14.47
N VAL A 87 14.00 -7.90 -15.55
CA VAL A 87 14.30 -8.45 -16.87
C VAL A 87 15.74 -8.09 -17.24
N TRP A 88 16.48 -9.06 -17.79
CA TRP A 88 17.84 -8.84 -18.28
C TRP A 88 17.81 -8.54 -19.79
N GLU A 89 18.27 -7.36 -20.18
CA GLU A 89 18.26 -6.85 -21.55
C GLU A 89 19.69 -6.72 -22.11
N PRO A 90 19.89 -6.78 -23.43
CA PRO A 90 21.20 -6.51 -24.03
C PRO A 90 21.77 -5.16 -23.59
N ALA A 91 23.01 -5.16 -23.11
CA ALA A 91 23.71 -3.95 -22.74
C ALA A 91 24.07 -3.13 -23.99
N SER A 92 24.21 -1.80 -23.84
CA SER A 92 24.68 -0.90 -24.90
C SER A 92 26.15 -1.09 -25.25
N ILE A 93 26.93 -1.74 -24.38
CA ILE A 93 28.33 -2.09 -24.63
C ILE A 93 28.44 -3.16 -25.73
N GLY A 94 29.13 -2.82 -26.81
CA GLY A 94 29.31 -3.70 -27.96
C GLY A 94 30.25 -4.89 -27.69
N GLU A 95 30.25 -5.88 -28.58
CA GLU A 95 31.13 -7.07 -28.52
C GLU A 95 32.63 -6.72 -28.38
N GLU A 96 33.04 -5.51 -28.76
CA GLU A 96 34.39 -4.98 -28.57
C GLU A 96 34.86 -5.06 -27.12
N ALA A 97 33.95 -4.90 -26.13
CA ALA A 97 34.26 -5.01 -24.70
C ALA A 97 34.75 -6.41 -24.27
N LEU A 98 34.55 -7.42 -25.10
CA LEU A 98 34.93 -8.81 -24.85
C LEU A 98 36.24 -9.20 -25.57
N VAL A 99 36.73 -8.36 -26.48
CA VAL A 99 37.83 -8.68 -27.41
C VAL A 99 39.09 -7.83 -27.18
N THR A 100 38.96 -6.57 -26.78
CA THR A 100 40.11 -5.69 -26.55
C THR A 100 40.62 -5.78 -25.12
N LYS A 101 41.92 -6.08 -24.96
CA LYS A 101 42.65 -5.80 -23.70
C LYS A 101 42.94 -4.30 -23.67
N PRO A 102 42.42 -3.52 -22.71
CA PRO A 102 42.82 -2.14 -22.56
C PRO A 102 44.33 -2.07 -22.30
N GLU A 103 45.04 -1.21 -23.05
CA GLU A 103 46.43 -0.85 -22.75
C GLU A 103 46.44 0.05 -21.49
N ASP A 104 46.22 -0.55 -20.32
CA ASP A 104 46.17 0.22 -19.08
C ASP A 104 47.33 -0.20 -18.16
N ASN A 105 48.30 0.69 -17.99
CA ASN A 105 49.44 0.53 -17.07
C ASN A 105 49.03 0.69 -15.58
N ALA A 106 47.73 0.78 -15.29
CA ALA A 106 47.18 0.95 -13.95
C ALA A 106 47.50 -0.25 -13.04
N ASN A 107 47.84 0.02 -11.78
CA ASN A 107 48.12 -1.03 -10.80
C ASN A 107 46.79 -1.61 -10.29
N VAL A 108 46.42 -2.81 -10.75
CA VAL A 108 45.17 -3.50 -10.35
C VAL A 108 45.42 -4.47 -9.20
N ALA A 109 44.62 -4.35 -8.14
CA ALA A 109 44.56 -5.34 -7.05
C ALA A 109 43.42 -6.32 -7.24
N VAL A 110 43.65 -7.60 -6.92
CA VAL A 110 42.57 -8.61 -6.85
C VAL A 110 42.43 -9.09 -5.40
N LEU A 111 41.28 -8.78 -4.81
CA LEU A 111 40.82 -9.31 -3.53
C LEU A 111 40.06 -10.61 -3.75
N GLN A 112 40.45 -11.68 -3.08
CA GLN A 112 39.87 -13.02 -3.24
C GLN A 112 39.72 -13.73 -1.89
N SER A 113 38.79 -14.69 -1.80
CA SER A 113 38.60 -15.50 -0.60
C SER A 113 39.55 -16.71 -0.51
N ASN A 114 40.01 -17.27 -1.64
CA ASN A 114 40.92 -18.44 -1.72
C ASN A 114 42.30 -18.06 -2.29
N THR A 115 43.27 -18.99 -2.33
CA THR A 115 44.65 -18.71 -2.78
C THR A 115 44.86 -18.78 -4.29
N ASP A 116 43.93 -19.41 -5.02
CA ASP A 116 44.08 -19.75 -6.44
C ASP A 116 43.09 -18.95 -7.32
N SER A 117 43.15 -17.60 -7.30
CA SER A 117 42.36 -16.80 -8.26
C SER A 117 42.91 -16.99 -9.66
N THR A 118 42.18 -17.79 -10.43
CA THR A 118 42.41 -17.97 -11.86
C THR A 118 42.08 -16.69 -12.65
N LEU A 119 41.23 -15.81 -12.10
CA LEU A 119 40.89 -14.52 -12.72
C LEU A 119 42.05 -13.51 -12.58
N GLY A 120 42.69 -13.44 -11.41
CA GLY A 120 43.82 -12.54 -11.21
C GLY A 120 45.02 -12.89 -12.09
N ALA A 121 45.25 -14.18 -12.34
CA ALA A 121 46.22 -14.64 -13.33
C ALA A 121 45.87 -14.17 -14.77
N ALA A 122 44.59 -14.23 -15.15
CA ALA A 122 44.12 -13.76 -16.47
C ALA A 122 44.22 -12.22 -16.62
N LEU A 123 44.08 -11.49 -15.52
CA LEU A 123 44.19 -10.03 -15.45
C LEU A 123 45.64 -9.53 -15.39
N ALA A 124 46.65 -10.42 -15.30
CA ALA A 124 48.06 -10.07 -15.07
C ALA A 124 48.26 -9.14 -13.85
N SER A 125 47.46 -9.34 -12.80
CA SER A 125 47.38 -8.46 -11.62
C SER A 125 47.93 -9.13 -10.36
N SER A 126 48.13 -8.33 -9.30
CA SER A 126 48.66 -8.84 -8.03
C SER A 126 47.52 -9.30 -7.11
N CYS A 127 47.56 -10.58 -6.71
CA CYS A 127 46.50 -11.24 -5.93
C CYS A 127 46.84 -11.34 -4.44
N PHE A 128 45.93 -10.99 -3.52
CA PHE A 128 46.24 -10.98 -2.08
C PHE A 128 45.10 -11.41 -1.15
N GLN A 129 45.47 -11.98 0.01
CA GLN A 129 44.55 -12.47 1.06
C GLN A 129 44.72 -11.80 2.43
N LYS A 130 45.86 -11.17 2.74
CA LYS A 130 46.14 -10.60 4.09
C LYS A 130 47.01 -9.33 4.00
N ALA A 131 46.59 -8.30 4.75
CA ALA A 131 47.22 -6.97 4.82
C ALA A 131 47.30 -6.28 3.45
N PHE A 132 46.17 -5.69 3.05
CA PHE A 132 46.02 -4.91 1.84
C PHE A 132 46.12 -3.43 2.21
N ASP A 133 47.09 -2.73 1.61
CA ASP A 133 47.12 -1.27 1.61
C ASP A 133 46.44 -0.79 0.34
N VAL A 134 45.19 -0.37 0.50
CA VAL A 134 44.30 0.09 -0.57
C VAL A 134 44.97 1.21 -1.38
N ASP A 135 45.79 2.04 -0.72
CA ASP A 135 46.35 3.24 -1.31
C ASP A 135 47.38 2.96 -2.42
N GLN A 136 47.96 1.76 -2.47
CA GLN A 136 49.01 1.37 -3.42
C GLN A 136 48.51 1.00 -4.83
N PHE A 137 47.20 0.86 -5.03
CA PHE A 137 46.59 0.37 -6.27
C PHE A 137 45.62 1.39 -6.85
N ASP A 138 45.54 1.52 -8.16
CA ASP A 138 44.64 2.49 -8.80
C ASP A 138 43.21 1.96 -8.90
N LYS A 139 43.09 0.64 -9.01
CA LYS A 139 41.86 -0.09 -9.37
C LYS A 139 41.77 -1.40 -8.60
N ILE A 140 40.55 -1.84 -8.27
CA ILE A 140 40.35 -3.02 -7.41
C ILE A 140 39.32 -3.96 -8.03
N VAL A 141 39.65 -5.25 -8.08
CA VAL A 141 38.71 -6.33 -8.40
C VAL A 141 38.43 -7.11 -7.14
N VAL A 142 37.15 -7.36 -6.86
CA VAL A 142 36.73 -8.30 -5.84
C VAL A 142 36.28 -9.58 -6.52
N ASP A 143 37.15 -10.59 -6.52
CA ASP A 143 36.86 -11.92 -7.06
C ASP A 143 36.10 -12.77 -6.03
N ASP A 144 34.77 -12.74 -6.15
CA ASP A 144 33.83 -13.52 -5.36
C ASP A 144 33.13 -14.58 -6.23
N ALA A 145 33.89 -15.26 -7.10
CA ALA A 145 33.36 -16.33 -7.96
C ALA A 145 32.64 -17.45 -7.19
N SER A 146 32.97 -17.64 -5.90
CA SER A 146 32.32 -18.61 -5.01
C SER A 146 31.09 -18.08 -4.26
N GLY A 147 30.85 -16.77 -4.27
CA GLY A 147 29.80 -16.10 -3.49
C GLY A 147 30.02 -16.15 -1.96
N SER A 148 31.22 -16.50 -1.51
CA SER A 148 31.53 -16.72 -0.08
C SER A 148 31.97 -15.46 0.64
N MET A 149 32.37 -14.41 -0.08
CA MET A 149 33.07 -13.28 0.52
C MET A 149 32.22 -12.53 1.55
N LEU A 150 30.92 -12.38 1.28
CA LEU A 150 29.95 -11.79 2.20
C LEU A 150 29.22 -12.84 3.04
N ALA A 151 28.87 -13.99 2.46
CA ALA A 151 28.12 -15.05 3.15
C ALA A 151 28.89 -15.68 4.33
N SER A 152 30.20 -15.82 4.19
CA SER A 152 31.12 -16.44 5.15
C SER A 152 32.18 -15.46 5.65
N ALA A 153 31.84 -14.16 5.67
CA ALA A 153 32.75 -13.12 6.14
C ALA A 153 33.19 -13.36 7.60
N SER A 154 34.34 -12.79 7.95
CA SER A 154 34.85 -12.65 9.31
C SER A 154 35.01 -11.16 9.62
N ALA A 155 35.16 -10.78 10.89
CA ALA A 155 35.43 -9.38 11.25
C ALA A 155 36.61 -8.76 10.45
N LYS A 156 37.66 -9.55 10.19
CA LYS A 156 38.82 -9.10 9.41
C LYS A 156 38.51 -8.88 7.93
N SER A 157 37.77 -9.80 7.30
CA SER A 157 37.41 -9.65 5.88
C SER A 157 36.34 -8.56 5.70
N TRP A 158 35.46 -8.37 6.68
CA TRP A 158 34.50 -7.28 6.72
C TRP A 158 35.17 -5.91 6.75
N ASP A 159 36.17 -5.72 7.62
CA ASP A 159 36.92 -4.47 7.67
C ASP A 159 37.70 -4.19 6.37
N LEU A 160 38.16 -5.24 5.69
CA LEU A 160 38.80 -5.11 4.38
C LEU A 160 37.81 -4.72 3.29
N VAL A 161 36.64 -5.35 3.23
CA VAL A 161 35.56 -4.98 2.30
C VAL A 161 35.13 -3.53 2.52
N LYS A 162 34.96 -3.09 3.77
CA LYS A 162 34.70 -1.68 4.09
C LYS A 162 35.77 -0.77 3.50
N LYS A 163 37.05 -1.02 3.80
CA LYS A 163 38.16 -0.22 3.27
C LYS A 163 38.19 -0.15 1.74
N VAL A 164 37.93 -1.25 1.05
CA VAL A 164 37.89 -1.31 -0.41
C VAL A 164 36.75 -0.47 -0.96
N LEU A 165 35.53 -0.69 -0.46
CA LEU A 165 34.34 -0.05 -1.01
C LEU A 165 34.20 1.42 -0.62
N THR A 166 34.85 1.87 0.46
CA THR A 166 34.92 3.30 0.84
C THR A 166 36.15 4.02 0.30
N SER A 167 36.94 3.38 -0.57
CA SER A 167 38.22 3.94 -1.05
C SER A 167 38.09 5.06 -2.09
N GLY A 168 36.92 5.19 -2.74
CA GLY A 168 36.71 6.07 -3.90
C GLY A 168 37.37 5.59 -5.21
N LYS A 169 38.05 4.44 -5.17
CA LYS A 169 38.69 3.83 -6.34
C LYS A 169 37.66 3.07 -7.19
N PRO A 170 37.89 2.89 -8.49
CA PRO A 170 37.09 2.00 -9.32
C PRO A 170 37.15 0.57 -8.77
N VAL A 171 35.98 -0.01 -8.49
CA VAL A 171 35.83 -1.39 -8.02
C VAL A 171 34.95 -2.18 -8.98
N VAL A 172 35.40 -3.37 -9.38
CA VAL A 172 34.56 -4.36 -10.05
C VAL A 172 34.42 -5.59 -9.15
N TRP A 173 33.19 -5.88 -8.72
CA TRP A 173 32.85 -7.08 -7.97
C TRP A 173 32.42 -8.18 -8.94
N VAL A 174 33.06 -9.34 -8.87
CA VAL A 174 32.84 -10.45 -9.81
C VAL A 174 32.21 -11.63 -9.09
N THR A 175 31.15 -12.17 -9.67
CA THR A 175 30.47 -13.40 -9.21
C THR A 175 30.30 -14.35 -10.38
N ARG A 176 29.98 -15.63 -10.11
CA ARG A 176 29.74 -16.62 -11.16
C ARG A 176 28.53 -17.50 -10.87
N GLY A 177 27.73 -17.75 -11.90
CA GLY A 177 26.57 -18.66 -11.87
C GLY A 177 25.40 -18.15 -11.02
N VAL A 178 25.36 -16.87 -10.67
CA VAL A 178 24.30 -16.31 -9.82
C VAL A 178 22.99 -16.26 -10.60
N ASN A 179 23.01 -15.67 -11.80
CA ASN A 179 21.84 -15.57 -12.68
C ASN A 179 21.46 -16.91 -13.36
N GLN A 180 22.36 -17.90 -13.33
CA GLN A 180 22.04 -19.29 -13.73
C GLN A 180 21.29 -20.06 -12.64
N GLY A 181 21.25 -19.54 -11.41
CA GLY A 181 20.68 -20.23 -10.25
C GLY A 181 21.58 -21.31 -9.67
N ASP A 182 22.90 -21.22 -9.89
CA ASP A 182 23.91 -22.14 -9.36
C ASP A 182 24.59 -21.61 -8.09
N SER A 183 24.63 -20.29 -7.90
CA SER A 183 25.24 -19.64 -6.74
C SER A 183 24.26 -18.72 -6.00
N VAL A 184 23.62 -19.24 -4.95
CA VAL A 184 22.70 -18.44 -4.11
C VAL A 184 23.45 -17.37 -3.33
N ALA A 185 24.56 -17.75 -2.68
CA ALA A 185 25.35 -16.85 -1.85
C ALA A 185 26.02 -15.73 -2.66
N GLY A 186 26.36 -16.00 -3.93
CA GLY A 186 26.86 -14.98 -4.86
C GLY A 186 25.83 -13.92 -5.25
N GLY A 187 24.55 -14.11 -4.89
CA GLY A 187 23.51 -13.10 -5.02
C GLY A 187 23.54 -12.00 -3.97
N ILE A 188 24.20 -12.23 -2.82
CA ILE A 188 24.27 -11.27 -1.71
C ILE A 188 24.85 -9.90 -2.11
N PRO A 189 25.97 -9.83 -2.87
CA PRO A 189 26.53 -8.56 -3.34
C PRO A 189 25.53 -7.68 -4.11
N GLN A 190 24.52 -8.25 -4.78
CA GLN A 190 23.61 -7.46 -5.60
C GLN A 190 22.80 -6.45 -4.77
N GLY A 191 22.07 -6.91 -3.74
CA GLY A 191 21.37 -6.01 -2.82
C GLY A 191 22.31 -5.17 -1.96
N PHE A 192 23.41 -5.77 -1.50
CA PHE A 192 24.40 -5.10 -0.67
C PHE A 192 25.02 -3.88 -1.37
N LEU A 193 25.52 -4.06 -2.60
CA LEU A 193 26.21 -3.00 -3.35
C LEU A 193 25.26 -1.90 -3.82
N ARG A 194 23.95 -2.18 -3.98
CA ARG A 194 22.94 -1.14 -4.25
C ARG A 194 22.86 -0.12 -3.12
N VAL A 195 22.98 -0.57 -1.87
CA VAL A 195 23.03 0.32 -0.70
C VAL A 195 24.36 1.06 -0.62
N VAL A 196 25.48 0.35 -0.75
CA VAL A 196 26.82 0.97 -0.68
C VAL A 196 26.97 2.11 -1.69
N ARG A 197 26.48 1.91 -2.93
CA ARG A 197 26.45 2.95 -3.96
C ARG A 197 25.57 4.15 -3.59
N SER A 198 24.45 3.93 -2.90
CA SER A 198 23.55 5.00 -2.46
C SER A 198 24.06 5.77 -1.25
N GLU A 199 24.88 5.16 -0.39
CA GLU A 199 25.48 5.84 0.76
C GLU A 199 26.76 6.62 0.40
N HIS A 200 27.39 6.27 -0.72
CA HIS A 200 28.62 6.88 -1.18
C HIS A 200 28.46 7.35 -2.62
N VAL A 201 28.02 8.60 -2.81
CA VAL A 201 27.69 9.14 -4.15
C VAL A 201 28.86 9.10 -5.14
N SER A 202 30.10 9.18 -4.67
CA SER A 202 31.31 9.05 -5.49
C SER A 202 31.76 7.60 -5.71
N ALA A 203 31.02 6.61 -5.21
CA ALA A 203 31.39 5.21 -5.34
C ALA A 203 31.21 4.74 -6.78
N ARG A 204 32.32 4.33 -7.39
CA ARG A 204 32.39 3.74 -8.73
C ARG A 204 32.55 2.23 -8.57
N ILE A 205 31.43 1.55 -8.42
CA ILE A 205 31.37 0.11 -8.13
C ILE A 205 30.46 -0.56 -9.15
N ALA A 206 31.01 -1.46 -9.96
CA ALA A 206 30.26 -2.31 -10.86
C ALA A 206 30.18 -3.75 -10.32
N LEU A 207 29.06 -4.43 -10.56
CA LEU A 207 28.89 -5.86 -10.31
C LEU A 207 28.82 -6.60 -11.66
N VAL A 208 29.64 -7.63 -11.82
CA VAL A 208 29.64 -8.53 -12.98
C VAL A 208 29.38 -9.94 -12.51
N ASP A 209 28.24 -10.52 -12.90
CA ASP A 209 28.02 -11.97 -12.82
C ASP A 209 28.35 -12.60 -14.18
N ALA A 210 28.93 -13.80 -14.17
CA ALA A 210 29.22 -14.53 -15.39
C ALA A 210 28.78 -15.99 -15.28
N ASP A 211 28.25 -16.53 -16.36
CA ASP A 211 27.94 -17.95 -16.44
C ASP A 211 29.19 -18.81 -16.13
N VAL A 212 28.99 -19.96 -15.49
CA VAL A 212 30.08 -20.86 -15.07
C VAL A 212 30.89 -21.36 -16.27
N GLN A 213 30.27 -21.41 -17.45
CA GLN A 213 30.86 -21.88 -18.70
C GLN A 213 31.68 -20.80 -19.42
N VAL A 214 31.54 -19.52 -19.05
CA VAL A 214 32.27 -18.42 -19.71
C VAL A 214 33.79 -18.58 -19.52
N PRO A 215 34.59 -18.47 -20.59
CA PRO A 215 36.04 -18.46 -20.49
C PRO A 215 36.57 -17.30 -19.65
N LEU A 216 37.56 -17.56 -18.80
CA LEU A 216 38.13 -16.54 -17.91
C LEU A 216 38.78 -15.37 -18.65
N GLU A 217 39.31 -15.60 -19.85
CA GLU A 217 39.89 -14.54 -20.69
C GLU A 217 38.83 -13.52 -21.10
N GLN A 218 37.65 -14.01 -21.48
CA GLN A 218 36.52 -13.17 -21.87
C GLN A 218 35.96 -12.39 -20.67
N LEU A 219 35.83 -13.06 -19.52
CA LEU A 219 35.45 -12.39 -18.27
C LEU A 219 36.48 -11.33 -17.88
N ALA A 220 37.79 -11.63 -18.01
CA ALA A 220 38.86 -10.69 -17.72
C ALA A 220 38.79 -9.45 -18.63
N SER A 221 38.51 -9.61 -19.94
CA SER A 221 38.31 -8.47 -20.85
C SER A 221 37.17 -7.57 -20.39
N LEU A 222 36.00 -8.15 -20.05
CA LEU A 222 34.87 -7.38 -19.55
C LEU A 222 35.19 -6.65 -18.23
N VAL A 223 35.86 -7.35 -17.30
CA VAL A 223 36.28 -6.75 -16.02
C VAL A 223 37.24 -5.58 -16.25
N GLN A 224 38.20 -5.71 -17.16
CA GLN A 224 39.14 -4.63 -17.50
C GLN A 224 38.42 -3.44 -18.15
N HIS A 225 37.46 -3.70 -19.04
CA HIS A 225 36.62 -2.66 -19.62
C HIS A 225 35.88 -1.89 -18.51
N GLN A 226 35.16 -2.61 -17.63
CA GLN A 226 34.40 -1.97 -16.55
C GLN A 226 35.29 -1.23 -15.55
N LEU A 227 36.48 -1.73 -15.26
CA LEU A 227 37.48 -1.02 -14.45
C LEU A 227 37.93 0.32 -15.04
N SER A 228 37.81 0.50 -16.36
CA SER A 228 38.16 1.75 -17.05
C SER A 228 36.99 2.72 -17.22
N SER A 229 35.76 2.21 -17.23
CA SER A 229 34.55 2.98 -17.57
C SER A 229 33.50 3.03 -16.44
N VAL A 230 33.75 2.41 -15.28
CA VAL A 230 32.77 2.38 -14.20
C VAL A 230 32.48 3.78 -13.67
N GLU A 231 31.21 4.18 -13.82
CA GLU A 231 30.68 5.44 -13.34
C GLU A 231 29.95 5.28 -11.99
N THR A 232 29.46 6.40 -11.46
CA THR A 232 28.63 6.41 -10.25
C THR A 232 27.21 5.95 -10.55
N LYS A 233 26.46 5.48 -9.54
CA LYS A 233 25.07 5.01 -9.68
C LYS A 233 24.15 6.05 -10.33
N ASP A 234 24.35 7.32 -10.00
CA ASP A 234 23.48 8.41 -10.43
C ASP A 234 23.89 9.02 -11.79
N SER A 235 24.91 8.46 -12.46
CA SER A 235 25.33 8.90 -13.80
C SER A 235 24.32 8.56 -14.90
N GLY A 236 23.39 7.63 -14.63
CA GLY A 236 22.50 7.04 -15.63
C GLY A 236 23.11 5.85 -16.40
N GLU A 237 24.40 5.56 -16.18
CA GLU A 237 25.08 4.40 -16.76
C GLU A 237 24.79 3.10 -16.00
N ASP A 238 24.95 1.98 -16.69
CA ASP A 238 24.79 0.65 -16.10
C ASP A 238 25.97 0.28 -15.18
N VAL A 239 25.65 -0.35 -14.06
CA VAL A 239 26.62 -0.77 -13.03
C VAL A 239 26.39 -2.21 -12.55
N GLU A 240 25.45 -2.92 -13.16
CA GLU A 240 25.17 -4.34 -12.93
C GLU A 240 25.14 -5.06 -14.29
N PHE A 241 25.98 -6.07 -14.45
CA PHE A 241 26.18 -6.77 -15.72
C PHE A 241 26.10 -8.28 -15.53
N TRP A 242 25.54 -8.97 -16.53
CA TRP A 242 25.55 -10.43 -16.63
C TRP A 242 26.16 -10.87 -17.96
N LEU A 243 27.28 -11.58 -17.91
CA LEU A 243 27.93 -12.18 -19.07
C LEU A 243 27.47 -13.63 -19.25
N THR A 244 26.71 -13.89 -20.31
CA THR A 244 26.16 -15.22 -20.59
C THR A 244 27.14 -16.11 -21.34
N GLN A 245 26.92 -17.42 -21.29
CA GLN A 245 27.70 -18.41 -22.06
C GLN A 245 27.71 -18.14 -23.58
N ASP A 246 26.68 -17.46 -24.09
CA ASP A 246 26.56 -17.07 -25.50
C ASP A 246 27.31 -15.77 -25.82
N SER A 247 28.21 -15.32 -24.94
CA SER A 247 29.00 -14.10 -25.09
C SER A 247 28.17 -12.81 -25.15
N LYS A 248 26.96 -12.81 -24.57
CA LYS A 248 26.13 -11.61 -24.47
C LYS A 248 26.34 -10.95 -23.12
N VAL A 249 26.47 -9.63 -23.12
CA VAL A 249 26.43 -8.84 -21.88
C VAL A 249 25.04 -8.27 -21.72
N LEU A 250 24.40 -8.57 -20.59
CA LEU A 250 23.06 -8.13 -20.25
C LEU A 250 23.09 -7.18 -19.06
N VAL A 251 22.10 -6.31 -18.97
CA VAL A 251 21.86 -5.35 -17.87
C VAL A 251 20.43 -5.50 -17.34
N PRO A 252 20.18 -5.30 -16.04
CA PRO A 252 18.86 -5.49 -15.47
C PRO A 252 17.99 -4.25 -15.65
N ARG A 253 16.70 -4.46 -15.92
CA ARG A 253 15.65 -3.43 -15.94
C ARG A 253 14.45 -3.89 -15.14
N ILE A 254 13.78 -2.97 -14.48
CA ILE A 254 12.55 -3.25 -13.73
C ILE A 254 11.36 -2.93 -14.64
N HIS A 255 10.65 -3.98 -15.02
CA HIS A 255 9.50 -3.93 -15.92
C HIS A 255 8.23 -4.34 -15.21
N GLN A 256 7.11 -4.07 -15.86
CA GLN A 256 5.82 -4.57 -15.42
C GLN A 256 5.74 -6.09 -15.53
N ASN A 257 5.11 -6.73 -14.55
CA ASN A 257 4.66 -8.10 -14.69
C ASN A 257 3.25 -8.08 -15.30
N GLU A 258 3.18 -8.00 -16.63
CA GLU A 258 1.90 -7.90 -17.36
C GLU A 258 0.95 -9.05 -17.01
N ASN A 259 1.47 -10.28 -16.92
CA ASN A 259 0.66 -11.47 -16.65
C ASN A 259 -0.07 -11.36 -15.30
N LEU A 260 0.65 -11.02 -14.23
CA LEU A 260 0.05 -10.89 -12.90
C LEU A 260 -0.82 -9.64 -12.78
N ASN A 261 -0.42 -8.53 -13.38
CA ASN A 261 -1.24 -7.32 -13.40
C ASN A 261 -2.55 -7.57 -14.17
N ILE A 262 -2.53 -8.32 -15.28
CA ILE A 262 -3.75 -8.73 -15.99
C ILE A 262 -4.58 -9.71 -15.15
N LEU A 263 -3.94 -10.63 -14.43
CA LEU A 263 -4.66 -11.67 -13.68
C LEU A 263 -5.38 -11.12 -12.44
N PHE A 264 -4.72 -10.24 -11.68
CA PHE A 264 -5.20 -9.71 -10.41
C PHE A 264 -5.79 -8.31 -10.51
N HIS A 265 -5.40 -7.54 -11.53
CA HIS A 265 -5.76 -6.13 -11.73
C HIS A 265 -6.26 -5.85 -13.14
N ARG A 266 -6.66 -6.88 -13.92
CA ARG A 266 -7.75 -6.60 -14.87
C ARG A 266 -8.88 -6.05 -14.03
N GLU A 267 -9.28 -4.83 -14.32
CA GLU A 267 -10.69 -4.47 -14.28
C GLU A 267 -11.39 -5.53 -15.13
N GLN A 268 -11.75 -6.65 -14.50
CA GLN A 268 -12.93 -7.37 -14.91
C GLN A 268 -14.01 -6.31 -14.70
N PRO A 269 -14.59 -5.74 -15.77
CA PRO A 269 -15.66 -4.77 -15.57
C PRO A 269 -16.64 -5.45 -14.63
N TYR A 270 -16.91 -4.81 -13.49
CA TYR A 270 -17.84 -5.37 -12.52
C TYR A 270 -19.08 -5.77 -13.31
N GLN A 271 -19.33 -7.08 -13.40
CA GLN A 271 -20.54 -7.52 -14.06
C GLN A 271 -21.67 -7.07 -13.14
N SER A 272 -22.52 -6.19 -13.66
CA SER A 272 -23.79 -5.90 -13.02
C SER A 272 -24.61 -7.19 -13.08
N VAL A 273 -24.43 -8.03 -12.06
CA VAL A 273 -25.17 -9.27 -11.86
C VAL A 273 -26.31 -8.98 -10.93
N VAL A 274 -27.35 -9.73 -11.17
CA VAL A 274 -28.69 -9.34 -10.86
C VAL A 274 -29.16 -10.36 -9.86
N ALA A 275 -29.04 -9.94 -8.61
CA ALA A 275 -29.27 -10.76 -7.45
C ALA A 275 -30.75 -11.13 -7.29
N SER A 276 -31.05 -12.40 -7.00
CA SER A 276 -32.44 -12.71 -6.64
C SER A 276 -32.87 -11.83 -5.45
N PRO A 277 -34.13 -11.34 -5.37
CA PRO A 277 -34.62 -10.57 -4.23
C PRO A 277 -34.42 -11.27 -2.87
N ASP A 278 -34.28 -12.61 -2.89
CA ASP A 278 -34.05 -13.46 -1.73
C ASP A 278 -32.57 -13.73 -1.42
N GLU A 279 -31.66 -13.31 -2.29
CA GLU A 279 -30.23 -13.54 -2.15
C GLU A 279 -29.64 -12.56 -1.13
N PRO A 280 -29.03 -13.06 -0.04
CA PRO A 280 -28.41 -12.18 0.94
C PRO A 280 -27.14 -11.59 0.33
N LEU A 281 -27.10 -10.28 0.15
CA LEU A 281 -25.97 -9.54 -0.38
C LEU A 281 -25.35 -8.69 0.71
N LYS A 282 -24.03 -8.52 0.63
CA LYS A 282 -23.28 -7.60 1.47
C LYS A 282 -22.45 -6.68 0.59
N GLY A 283 -22.71 -5.38 0.69
CA GLY A 283 -21.97 -4.34 0.00
C GLY A 283 -20.66 -3.96 0.70
N LYS A 284 -19.66 -3.58 -0.08
CA LYS A 284 -18.38 -3.01 0.35
C LYS A 284 -17.99 -1.87 -0.60
N ILE A 285 -17.22 -0.90 -0.12
CA ILE A 285 -16.71 0.18 -0.99
C ILE A 285 -15.38 -0.24 -1.62
N VAL A 286 -15.28 -0.07 -2.93
CA VAL A 286 -14.05 -0.27 -3.71
C VAL A 286 -13.93 0.90 -4.68
N GLU A 287 -12.84 1.66 -4.61
CA GLU A 287 -12.52 2.72 -5.60
C GLU A 287 -13.67 3.74 -5.84
N ASN A 288 -14.37 4.12 -4.76
CA ASN A 288 -15.55 5.01 -4.74
C ASN A 288 -16.86 4.40 -5.29
N GLU A 289 -16.90 3.10 -5.57
CA GLU A 289 -18.11 2.35 -5.93
C GLU A 289 -18.54 1.40 -4.80
N ILE A 290 -19.83 1.02 -4.74
CA ILE A 290 -20.34 0.03 -3.80
C ILE A 290 -20.49 -1.31 -4.53
N LEU A 291 -19.67 -2.30 -4.17
CA LEU A 291 -19.73 -3.66 -4.70
C LEU A 291 -20.49 -4.59 -3.76
N PHE A 292 -21.49 -5.29 -4.26
CA PHE A 292 -22.24 -6.30 -3.50
C PHE A 292 -21.71 -7.71 -3.75
N GLU A 293 -21.45 -8.44 -2.66
CA GLU A 293 -21.04 -9.85 -2.67
C GLU A 293 -22.16 -10.72 -2.10
N THR A 294 -22.51 -11.80 -2.80
CA THR A 294 -23.42 -12.85 -2.30
C THR A 294 -22.89 -13.45 -1.00
N GLN A 295 -23.76 -13.59 -0.02
CA GLN A 295 -23.50 -14.28 1.24
C GLN A 295 -24.14 -15.67 1.22
N PRO A 296 -23.55 -16.66 1.91
CA PRO A 296 -24.21 -17.93 2.13
C PRO A 296 -25.44 -17.71 3.02
N SER A 297 -26.62 -18.09 2.52
CA SER A 297 -27.85 -18.04 3.32
C SER A 297 -27.90 -19.22 4.30
N PRO A 298 -27.97 -19.00 5.63
CA PRO A 298 -28.01 -20.10 6.58
C PRO A 298 -29.30 -20.92 6.41
N GLN A 299 -29.15 -22.25 6.46
CA GLN A 299 -30.25 -23.19 6.27
C GLN A 299 -31.26 -23.18 7.43
N GLN A 300 -30.83 -22.83 8.64
CA GLN A 300 -31.67 -22.82 9.85
C GLN A 300 -31.32 -21.64 10.75
N LEU A 301 -32.35 -20.97 11.29
CA LEU A 301 -32.23 -19.88 12.27
C LEU A 301 -32.08 -20.45 13.69
N ALA A 302 -31.27 -19.81 14.53
CA ALA A 302 -31.17 -20.20 15.94
C ALA A 302 -32.43 -19.77 16.72
N PRO A 303 -32.68 -20.34 17.92
CA PRO A 303 -33.78 -19.89 18.76
C PRO A 303 -33.69 -18.39 19.09
N GLY A 304 -34.81 -17.68 18.93
CA GLY A 304 -34.92 -16.24 19.17
C GLY A 304 -34.47 -15.33 18.02
N GLU A 305 -34.01 -15.88 16.88
CA GLU A 305 -33.58 -15.08 15.73
C GLU A 305 -34.71 -14.81 14.73
N VAL A 306 -34.62 -13.67 14.06
CA VAL A 306 -35.42 -13.34 12.88
C VAL A 306 -34.49 -13.10 11.69
N ASP A 307 -34.96 -13.47 10.50
CA ASP A 307 -34.36 -13.07 9.23
C ASP A 307 -35.16 -11.90 8.66
N ILE A 308 -34.48 -10.78 8.43
CA ILE A 308 -35.06 -9.51 8.03
C ILE A 308 -34.57 -9.19 6.62
N LEU A 309 -35.51 -8.98 5.69
CA LEU A 309 -35.24 -8.35 4.41
C LEU A 309 -35.13 -6.85 4.64
N VAL A 310 -33.91 -6.32 4.56
CA VAL A 310 -33.60 -4.93 4.88
C VAL A 310 -34.08 -4.03 3.75
N SER A 311 -34.89 -3.02 4.10
CA SER A 311 -35.35 -1.99 3.15
C SER A 311 -34.65 -0.65 3.35
N HIS A 312 -34.22 -0.32 4.59
CA HIS A 312 -33.53 0.93 4.90
C HIS A 312 -32.39 0.67 5.89
N ALA A 313 -31.28 1.40 5.74
CA ALA A 313 -30.14 1.34 6.65
C ALA A 313 -29.65 2.74 7.02
N GLU A 314 -29.24 2.92 8.28
CA GLU A 314 -28.52 4.12 8.72
C GLU A 314 -27.12 4.16 8.08
N LEU A 315 -26.79 5.30 7.48
CA LEU A 315 -25.49 5.60 6.89
C LEU A 315 -24.79 6.72 7.65
N SER A 316 -23.50 6.54 7.91
CA SER A 316 -22.61 7.56 8.46
C SER A 316 -21.58 8.02 7.43
N LYS A 317 -20.94 9.16 7.68
CA LYS A 317 -19.87 9.68 6.80
C LYS A 317 -18.67 8.73 6.71
N ASP A 318 -18.40 7.98 7.78
CA ASP A 318 -17.31 7.01 7.84
C ASP A 318 -17.60 5.82 6.90
N ASP A 319 -18.88 5.45 6.70
CA ASP A 319 -19.28 4.33 5.86
C ASP A 319 -19.05 4.57 4.36
N LEU A 320 -18.74 5.82 3.97
CA LEU A 320 -18.43 6.23 2.60
C LEU A 320 -16.91 6.35 2.35
N SER A 321 -16.08 6.02 3.34
CA SER A 321 -14.63 6.05 3.21
C SER A 321 -14.08 4.68 2.81
N PRO A 322 -13.27 4.56 1.74
CA PRO A 322 -12.66 3.28 1.34
C PRO A 322 -11.66 2.74 2.38
N HIS A 323 -11.22 3.56 3.34
CA HIS A 323 -10.17 3.21 4.30
C HIS A 323 -10.71 2.88 5.71
N PHE A 324 -12.02 3.00 5.94
CA PHE A 324 -12.63 2.77 7.26
C PHE A 324 -14.01 2.13 7.15
N ALA A 325 -14.09 0.80 7.07
CA ALA A 325 -15.35 0.12 7.35
C ALA A 325 -15.59 0.16 8.87
N SER A 326 -16.38 1.13 9.35
CA SER A 326 -16.65 1.24 10.79
C SER A 326 -17.46 0.02 11.28
N GLU A 327 -16.99 -0.72 12.29
CA GLU A 327 -17.79 -1.77 12.96
C GLU A 327 -18.84 -1.20 13.93
N LYS A 328 -19.30 0.03 13.69
CA LYS A 328 -20.25 0.73 14.57
C LYS A 328 -21.65 0.12 14.42
N ALA A 329 -22.35 -0.05 15.53
CA ALA A 329 -23.75 -0.48 15.54
C ALA A 329 -24.64 0.64 14.97
N ARG A 330 -25.52 0.25 14.06
CA ARG A 330 -26.44 1.13 13.30
C ARG A 330 -27.80 0.49 13.17
N ILE A 331 -28.82 1.30 12.89
CA ILE A 331 -30.19 0.80 12.76
C ILE A 331 -30.52 0.50 11.31
N VAL A 332 -31.19 -0.63 11.11
CA VAL A 332 -31.88 -0.98 9.86
C VAL A 332 -33.37 -1.11 10.10
N ILE A 333 -34.14 -0.92 9.04
CA ILE A 333 -35.56 -1.23 8.99
C ILE A 333 -35.77 -2.24 7.87
N GLY A 334 -36.62 -3.22 8.11
CA GLY A 334 -36.92 -4.25 7.13
C GLY A 334 -38.11 -5.11 7.52
N THR A 335 -38.45 -6.05 6.65
CA THR A 335 -39.57 -6.96 6.84
C THR A 335 -39.06 -8.32 7.29
N VAL A 336 -39.66 -8.90 8.33
CA VAL A 336 -39.32 -10.26 8.76
C VAL A 336 -39.79 -11.26 7.69
N VAL A 337 -38.87 -12.11 7.21
CA VAL A 337 -39.14 -13.12 6.18
C VAL A 337 -39.03 -14.56 6.69
N ARG A 338 -38.24 -14.78 7.75
CA ARG A 338 -38.16 -16.06 8.46
C ARG A 338 -38.03 -15.82 9.97
N ILE A 339 -38.50 -16.78 10.74
CA ILE A 339 -38.48 -16.74 12.21
C ILE A 339 -37.85 -18.02 12.75
N GLY A 340 -37.01 -17.87 13.76
CA GLY A 340 -36.42 -18.96 14.52
C GLY A 340 -37.36 -19.49 15.60
N GLU A 341 -36.97 -20.59 16.23
CA GLU A 341 -37.73 -21.20 17.32
C GLU A 341 -37.89 -20.23 18.50
N GLY A 342 -39.10 -20.12 19.06
CA GLY A 342 -39.39 -19.24 20.21
C GLY A 342 -39.72 -17.78 19.87
N VAL A 343 -39.70 -17.40 18.58
CA VAL A 343 -40.19 -16.09 18.12
C VAL A 343 -41.68 -16.17 17.76
N ASP A 344 -42.46 -15.13 18.07
CA ASP A 344 -43.88 -15.09 17.73
C ASP A 344 -44.10 -15.17 16.21
N THR A 345 -44.89 -16.17 15.80
CA THR A 345 -45.28 -16.39 14.40
C THR A 345 -46.02 -15.23 13.74
N SER A 346 -46.64 -14.34 14.54
CA SER A 346 -47.36 -13.17 14.04
C SER A 346 -46.44 -12.08 13.46
N LEU A 347 -45.13 -12.16 13.73
CA LEU A 347 -44.11 -11.23 13.23
C LEU A 347 -43.73 -11.47 11.78
N ASN A 348 -44.01 -12.65 11.23
CA ASN A 348 -43.65 -12.94 9.84
C ASN A 348 -44.40 -11.99 8.88
N GLY A 349 -43.67 -11.31 8.01
CA GLY A 349 -44.20 -10.27 7.12
C GLY A 349 -44.42 -8.90 7.77
N ARG A 350 -44.02 -8.69 9.04
CA ARG A 350 -44.10 -7.39 9.71
C ARG A 350 -42.82 -6.59 9.57
N THR A 351 -42.98 -5.27 9.57
CA THR A 351 -41.90 -4.29 9.60
C THR A 351 -41.27 -4.25 11.00
N VAL A 352 -39.95 -4.42 11.05
CA VAL A 352 -39.15 -4.35 12.28
C VAL A 352 -37.98 -3.38 12.08
N ALA A 353 -37.57 -2.74 13.17
CA ALA A 353 -36.26 -2.13 13.26
C ALA A 353 -35.29 -3.11 13.93
N ALA A 354 -34.02 -3.08 13.55
CA ALA A 354 -32.99 -3.93 14.13
C ALA A 354 -31.63 -3.26 14.11
N TYR A 355 -30.71 -3.79 14.93
CA TYR A 355 -29.31 -3.37 14.91
C TYR A 355 -28.46 -4.25 13.99
N THR A 356 -27.54 -3.61 13.27
CA THR A 356 -26.50 -4.27 12.47
C THR A 356 -25.17 -3.54 12.61
N LYS A 357 -24.09 -4.20 12.23
CA LYS A 357 -22.77 -3.58 12.00
C LYS A 357 -22.45 -3.40 10.51
N ALA A 358 -23.24 -4.00 9.62
CA ALA A 358 -23.02 -3.94 8.18
C ALA A 358 -23.83 -2.80 7.56
N ALA A 359 -23.15 -1.81 6.97
CA ALA A 359 -23.75 -0.65 6.32
C ALA A 359 -24.64 -1.04 5.13
N PHE A 360 -24.18 -1.99 4.32
CA PHE A 360 -24.80 -2.38 3.07
C PHE A 360 -25.15 -3.87 3.14
N THR A 361 -26.31 -4.22 3.70
CA THR A 361 -26.77 -5.62 3.75
C THR A 361 -28.22 -5.70 3.31
N THR A 362 -28.56 -6.67 2.45
CA THR A 362 -29.95 -6.87 1.98
C THR A 362 -30.72 -7.82 2.88
N ARG A 363 -30.03 -8.71 3.60
CA ARG A 363 -30.59 -9.54 4.66
C ARG A 363 -29.84 -9.39 5.97
N LEU A 364 -30.58 -9.46 7.07
CA LEU A 364 -30.03 -9.41 8.42
C LEU A 364 -30.68 -10.50 9.27
N ILE A 365 -29.84 -11.36 9.86
CA ILE A 365 -30.26 -12.30 10.89
C ILE A 365 -29.82 -11.78 12.24
N THR A 366 -30.76 -11.60 13.16
CA THR A 366 -30.49 -10.98 14.46
C THR A 366 -31.51 -11.40 15.51
N LYS A 367 -31.11 -11.26 16.77
CA LYS A 367 -31.98 -11.37 17.96
C LYS A 367 -32.43 -10.00 18.48
N ILE A 368 -31.82 -8.93 17.98
CA ILE A 368 -32.03 -7.57 18.46
C ILE A 368 -32.89 -6.83 17.44
N PHE A 369 -34.20 -6.88 17.66
CA PHE A 369 -35.19 -6.24 16.80
C PHE A 369 -36.41 -5.77 17.61
N SER A 370 -37.13 -4.78 17.09
CA SER A 370 -38.40 -4.30 17.65
C SER A 370 -39.41 -4.07 16.53
N GLN A 371 -40.65 -4.51 16.74
CA GLN A 371 -41.74 -4.33 15.78
C GLN A 371 -42.14 -2.86 15.64
N ILE A 372 -42.26 -2.39 14.39
CA ILE A 372 -42.79 -1.05 14.08
C ILE A 372 -44.24 -1.22 13.63
N ASN A 373 -45.18 -0.52 14.28
CA ASN A 373 -46.61 -0.66 14.03
C ASN A 373 -47.19 0.34 13.00
N THR A 374 -46.33 1.10 12.32
CA THR A 374 -46.73 2.15 11.36
C THR A 374 -46.14 1.87 9.98
N ASP A 375 -46.86 1.11 9.16
CA ASP A 375 -46.41 0.73 7.80
C ASP A 375 -46.35 1.95 6.83
N GLU A 376 -47.10 3.03 7.09
CA GLU A 376 -47.14 4.24 6.23
C GLU A 376 -45.91 5.15 6.33
N LEU A 377 -44.93 4.85 7.20
CA LEU A 377 -43.88 5.80 7.59
C LEU A 377 -42.44 5.23 7.66
N ALA A 378 -42.15 4.13 6.97
CA ALA A 378 -40.86 3.43 7.04
C ALA A 378 -39.63 4.35 6.80
N ALA A 379 -39.65 5.18 5.76
CA ALA A 379 -38.53 6.07 5.42
C ALA A 379 -38.30 7.19 6.45
N ALA A 380 -39.37 7.78 6.99
CA ALA A 380 -39.27 8.84 7.98
C ALA A 380 -38.96 8.29 9.40
N THR A 381 -39.30 7.02 9.64
CA THR A 381 -38.89 6.26 10.82
C THR A 381 -37.39 5.91 10.75
N ALA A 382 -36.89 5.53 9.57
CA ALA A 382 -35.48 5.21 9.34
C ALA A 382 -34.55 6.40 9.63
N SER A 383 -34.99 7.64 9.36
CA SER A 383 -34.19 8.84 9.62
C SER A 383 -34.25 9.32 11.08
N THR A 384 -35.32 8.99 11.81
CA THR A 384 -35.56 9.48 13.18
C THR A 384 -35.05 8.50 14.24
N LEU A 385 -35.28 7.20 14.03
CA LEU A 385 -35.05 6.16 15.02
C LEU A 385 -33.57 6.05 15.47
N PRO A 386 -32.55 6.22 14.59
CA PRO A 386 -31.15 6.24 15.01
C PRO A 386 -30.84 7.28 16.08
N TYR A 387 -31.33 8.51 15.91
CA TYR A 387 -31.08 9.61 16.84
C TYR A 387 -31.84 9.43 18.16
N LEU A 388 -33.06 8.88 18.12
CA LEU A 388 -33.81 8.53 19.31
C LEU A 388 -33.12 7.43 20.11
N CYS A 389 -32.62 6.38 19.46
CA CYS A 389 -31.91 5.31 20.16
C CYS A 389 -30.62 5.81 20.81
N LYS A 390 -29.85 6.66 20.11
CA LYS A 390 -28.67 7.33 20.69
C LYS A 390 -29.07 8.20 21.89
N ALA A 391 -30.19 8.91 21.82
CA ALA A 391 -30.66 9.79 22.89
C ALA A 391 -31.15 9.00 24.12
N VAL A 392 -31.91 7.92 23.91
CA VAL A 392 -32.38 7.00 24.95
C VAL A 392 -31.21 6.36 25.66
N ASP A 393 -30.24 5.82 24.91
CA ASP A 393 -29.03 5.25 25.48
C ASP A 393 -28.24 6.28 26.30
N ALA A 394 -28.00 7.46 25.72
CA ALA A 394 -27.29 8.55 26.37
C ALA A 394 -27.95 8.97 27.70
N VAL A 395 -29.25 9.24 27.69
CA VAL A 395 -29.95 9.89 28.81
C VAL A 395 -30.41 8.87 29.86
N LEU A 396 -31.01 7.76 29.44
CA LEU A 396 -31.63 6.81 30.35
C LEU A 396 -30.67 5.71 30.81
N HIS A 397 -29.73 5.30 29.96
CA HIS A 397 -28.79 4.22 30.29
C HIS A 397 -27.44 4.76 30.78
N ALA A 398 -26.69 5.44 29.91
CA ALA A 398 -25.35 5.93 30.22
C ALA A 398 -25.35 6.98 31.33
N ALA A 399 -26.25 7.97 31.26
CA ALA A 399 -26.38 8.97 32.32
C ALA A 399 -27.19 8.46 33.52
N ASN A 400 -28.03 7.44 33.35
CA ASN A 400 -29.01 7.00 34.35
C ASN A 400 -29.80 8.20 34.92
N ALA A 401 -30.30 9.05 34.04
CA ALA A 401 -31.00 10.27 34.41
C ALA A 401 -32.45 9.97 34.81
N LYS A 402 -32.84 10.46 35.98
CA LYS A 402 -34.17 10.26 36.56
C LYS A 402 -35.03 11.51 36.42
N ALA A 403 -36.34 11.35 36.61
CA ALA A 403 -37.26 12.47 36.72
C ALA A 403 -36.75 13.52 37.73
N GLY A 404 -36.60 14.76 37.27
CA GLY A 404 -36.09 15.87 38.07
C GLY A 404 -34.56 16.06 38.07
N ASP A 405 -33.77 15.12 37.55
CA ASP A 405 -32.33 15.33 37.37
C ASP A 405 -32.07 16.44 36.34
N HIS A 406 -30.96 17.17 36.49
CA HIS A 406 -30.57 18.20 35.53
C HIS A 406 -29.46 17.69 34.62
N VAL A 407 -29.70 17.67 33.31
CA VAL A 407 -28.78 17.14 32.31
C VAL A 407 -28.34 18.27 31.40
N LEU A 408 -27.02 18.51 31.27
CA LEU A 408 -26.47 19.43 30.29
C LEU A 408 -25.92 18.61 29.11
N LEU A 409 -26.51 18.80 27.93
CA LEU A 409 -26.03 18.24 26.67
C LEU A 409 -25.14 19.25 25.96
N LEU A 410 -23.90 18.84 25.66
CA LEU A 410 -22.96 19.60 24.86
C LEU A 410 -23.35 19.59 23.37
N PRO A 411 -22.81 20.51 22.54
CA PRO A 411 -23.21 20.66 21.15
C PRO A 411 -23.19 19.33 20.37
N ALA A 412 -24.34 18.99 19.80
CA ALA A 412 -24.61 17.76 19.07
C ALA A 412 -25.34 18.07 17.76
N ALA A 413 -25.48 17.10 16.86
CA ALA A 413 -26.31 17.27 15.65
C ALA A 413 -27.75 17.67 16.02
N GLU A 414 -28.36 18.57 15.24
CA GLU A 414 -29.72 19.10 15.51
C GLU A 414 -30.77 18.00 15.68
N ALA A 415 -30.69 16.94 14.87
CA ALA A 415 -31.55 15.75 15.00
C ALA A 415 -31.41 15.06 16.37
N PHE A 416 -30.20 14.98 16.91
CA PHE A 416 -29.94 14.44 18.25
C PHE A 416 -30.46 15.38 19.35
N GLN A 417 -30.30 16.70 19.19
CA GLN A 417 -30.85 17.70 20.10
C GLN A 417 -32.38 17.59 20.21
N HIS A 418 -33.07 17.43 19.07
CA HIS A 418 -34.51 17.21 19.02
C HIS A 418 -34.94 15.89 19.68
N ALA A 419 -34.21 14.80 19.42
CA ALA A 419 -34.46 13.50 20.04
C ALA A 419 -34.36 13.57 21.57
N VAL A 420 -33.30 14.22 22.09
CA VAL A 420 -33.10 14.43 23.52
C VAL A 420 -34.15 15.36 24.13
N SER A 421 -34.55 16.44 23.43
CA SER A 421 -35.62 17.34 23.89
C SER A 421 -36.96 16.61 24.07
N ARG A 422 -37.29 15.65 23.20
CA ARG A 422 -38.51 14.82 23.34
C ARG A 422 -38.50 13.99 24.62
N LEU A 423 -37.35 13.45 25.02
CA LEU A 423 -37.25 12.73 26.29
C LEU A 423 -37.68 13.63 27.46
N GLY A 424 -37.33 14.92 27.44
CA GLY A 424 -37.65 15.88 28.51
C GLY A 424 -39.14 16.28 28.65
N GLN A 425 -40.03 15.93 27.71
CA GLN A 425 -41.40 16.48 27.66
C GLN A 425 -42.43 15.74 28.54
N ASN A 426 -42.16 14.51 28.99
CA ASN A 426 -43.12 13.64 29.71
C ASN A 426 -42.59 13.11 31.06
N GLY A 427 -42.28 13.98 32.02
CA GLY A 427 -41.89 13.57 33.39
C GLY A 427 -40.47 13.01 33.53
N ALA A 428 -39.60 13.32 32.57
CA ALA A 428 -38.22 12.84 32.50
C ALA A 428 -37.22 13.90 33.06
N PRO A 429 -35.88 13.74 32.93
CA PRO A 429 -34.93 14.73 33.46
C PRO A 429 -35.10 16.11 32.79
N ASN A 430 -34.71 17.16 33.51
CA ASN A 430 -34.62 18.53 33.02
C ASN A 430 -33.38 18.68 32.13
N ILE A 431 -33.56 18.69 30.81
CA ILE A 431 -32.44 18.69 29.86
C ILE A 431 -32.20 20.10 29.31
N VAL A 432 -30.95 20.56 29.40
CA VAL A 432 -30.46 21.81 28.81
C VAL A 432 -29.57 21.45 27.62
N VAL A 433 -29.90 21.95 26.44
CA VAL A 433 -29.16 21.68 25.20
C VAL A 433 -28.36 22.91 24.78
N ALA A 434 -27.06 22.74 24.58
CA ALA A 434 -26.21 23.78 24.00
C ALA A 434 -26.18 23.63 22.46
N GLY A 435 -26.72 24.59 21.72
CA GLY A 435 -26.82 24.49 20.25
C GLY A 435 -25.50 24.65 19.47
N ALA A 436 -24.45 25.24 20.08
CA ALA A 436 -23.14 25.46 19.47
C ALA A 436 -22.05 25.61 20.55
N PRO A 437 -20.76 25.34 20.26
CA PRO A 437 -19.67 25.56 21.19
C PRO A 437 -19.54 27.06 21.51
N HIS A 438 -20.13 27.47 22.64
CA HIS A 438 -20.20 28.86 23.08
C HIS A 438 -19.45 29.06 24.39
N ALA A 439 -18.78 30.20 24.57
CA ALA A 439 -18.03 30.53 25.79
C ALA A 439 -18.87 30.49 27.09
N LEU A 440 -20.19 30.61 26.95
CA LEU A 440 -21.16 30.56 28.05
C LEU A 440 -21.45 29.14 28.55
N ILE A 441 -21.06 28.08 27.83
CA ILE A 441 -21.27 26.69 28.27
C ILE A 441 -20.60 26.45 29.64
N GLY A 442 -19.41 27.03 29.84
CA GLY A 442 -18.71 26.96 31.12
C GLY A 442 -19.44 27.69 32.26
N GLU A 443 -20.21 28.75 31.96
CA GLU A 443 -21.01 29.48 32.94
C GLU A 443 -22.30 28.74 33.28
N VAL A 444 -22.95 28.15 32.26
CA VAL A 444 -24.09 27.26 32.43
C VAL A 444 -23.69 26.07 33.29
N TRP A 445 -22.57 25.40 32.96
CA TRP A 445 -22.05 24.26 33.74
C TRP A 445 -21.79 24.62 35.21
N ARG A 446 -21.21 25.80 35.48
CA ARG A 446 -21.00 26.32 36.84
C ARG A 446 -22.29 26.53 37.62
N SER A 447 -23.35 26.92 36.91
CA SER A 447 -24.67 27.26 37.47
C SER A 447 -25.61 26.06 37.58
N MET A 448 -25.21 24.90 37.06
CA MET A 448 -26.00 23.68 37.14
C MET A 448 -26.21 23.23 38.60
N PRO A 449 -27.41 22.76 38.96
CA PRO A 449 -27.74 22.28 40.31
C PRO A 449 -26.86 21.13 40.80
N ARG A 450 -26.92 20.82 42.11
CA ARG A 450 -26.21 19.66 42.68
C ARG A 450 -26.71 18.36 42.03
N GLY A 451 -25.82 17.40 41.79
CA GLY A 451 -26.18 16.12 41.17
C GLY A 451 -26.38 16.15 39.64
N SER A 452 -26.07 17.26 38.98
CA SER A 452 -26.27 17.40 37.54
C SER A 452 -25.40 16.44 36.71
N LYS A 453 -25.89 16.07 35.53
CA LYS A 453 -25.23 15.13 34.62
C LYS A 453 -24.76 15.88 33.38
N LEU A 454 -23.49 15.71 33.01
CA LEU A 454 -22.92 16.28 31.78
C LEU A 454 -22.81 15.19 30.72
N LEU A 455 -23.43 15.42 29.57
CA LEU A 455 -23.44 14.49 28.43
C LEU A 455 -22.58 14.99 27.27
N PHE A 456 -21.75 14.08 26.74
CA PHE A 456 -20.90 14.30 25.59
C PHE A 456 -21.35 13.41 24.42
N SER A 457 -21.52 13.99 23.23
CA SER A 457 -21.78 13.26 21.99
C SER A 457 -20.81 13.73 20.91
N ASP A 458 -19.93 12.85 20.41
CA ASP A 458 -19.03 12.95 19.23
C ASP A 458 -18.30 14.29 18.93
N ALA A 459 -18.39 15.30 19.80
CA ALA A 459 -17.85 16.64 19.61
C ALA A 459 -16.66 16.91 20.54
N ALA A 460 -15.60 17.49 19.98
CA ALA A 460 -14.42 17.92 20.73
C ALA A 460 -14.73 19.16 21.59
N ILE A 461 -14.32 19.14 22.87
CA ILE A 461 -14.22 20.36 23.67
C ILE A 461 -12.84 20.98 23.45
N ASN A 462 -12.81 22.26 23.08
CA ASN A 462 -11.59 23.06 23.12
C ASN A 462 -11.44 23.69 24.52
N GLY A 463 -10.54 23.14 25.34
CA GLY A 463 -10.13 23.70 26.63
C GLY A 463 -10.54 22.89 27.87
N PRO A 464 -9.99 23.22 29.06
CA PRO A 464 -10.22 22.47 30.29
C PRO A 464 -11.64 22.69 30.86
N LEU A 465 -12.31 21.61 31.24
CA LEU A 465 -13.63 21.64 31.90
C LEU A 465 -13.51 22.08 33.37
N ASP A 466 -14.43 22.94 33.85
CA ASP A 466 -14.43 23.40 35.24
C ASP A 466 -14.77 22.25 36.21
N PRO A 467 -13.89 21.92 37.18
CA PRO A 467 -14.09 20.78 38.07
C PRO A 467 -15.10 21.04 39.21
N ARG A 468 -15.46 22.30 39.48
CA ARG A 468 -16.26 22.67 40.68
C ARG A 468 -17.64 22.00 40.76
N PRO A 469 -18.39 21.80 39.66
CA PRO A 469 -19.66 21.08 39.73
C PRO A 469 -19.53 19.61 40.15
N PHE A 470 -18.43 18.92 39.82
CA PHE A 470 -18.18 17.54 40.24
C PHE A 470 -18.02 17.41 41.76
N ALA A 471 -17.40 18.41 42.39
CA ALA A 471 -17.30 18.48 43.86
C ALA A 471 -18.67 18.60 44.56
N ARG A 472 -19.74 18.92 43.82
CA ARG A 472 -21.13 18.96 44.30
C ARG A 472 -21.97 17.76 43.85
N GLY A 473 -21.31 16.68 43.44
CA GLY A 473 -21.93 15.41 43.06
C GLY A 473 -22.38 15.33 41.60
N ALA A 474 -21.91 16.23 40.73
CA ALA A 474 -22.17 16.12 39.30
C ALA A 474 -21.43 14.91 38.68
N THR A 475 -21.99 14.31 37.63
CA THR A 475 -21.40 13.15 36.95
C THR A 475 -21.19 13.41 35.47
N LEU A 476 -20.17 12.78 34.90
CA LEU A 476 -19.86 12.81 33.47
C LEU A 476 -20.31 11.50 32.83
N ALA A 477 -21.01 11.57 31.70
CA ALA A 477 -21.29 10.42 30.85
C ALA A 477 -20.91 10.74 29.40
N VAL A 478 -20.16 9.81 28.79
CA VAL A 478 -19.77 9.85 27.38
C VAL A 478 -20.75 8.96 26.62
N CYS A 479 -21.38 9.51 25.60
CA CYS A 479 -22.46 8.85 24.88
C CYS A 479 -21.98 8.36 23.52
N GLY A 480 -22.43 7.18 23.13
CA GLY A 480 -22.23 6.60 21.82
C GLY A 480 -22.69 5.15 21.81
N ILE A 481 -23.56 4.78 20.88
CA ILE A 481 -24.00 3.39 20.65
C ILE A 481 -22.79 2.44 20.47
N ALA A 482 -21.64 2.97 20.02
CA ALA A 482 -20.37 2.26 19.91
C ALA A 482 -19.83 1.71 21.25
N ASN A 483 -20.15 2.34 22.40
CA ASN A 483 -19.64 1.92 23.71
C ASN A 483 -20.54 0.89 24.42
N ALA A 484 -21.78 0.71 23.96
CA ALA A 484 -22.74 -0.25 24.54
C ALA A 484 -22.42 -1.71 24.16
N ASP A 485 -21.54 -1.92 23.18
CA ASP A 485 -21.29 -3.19 22.50
C ASP A 485 -20.07 -3.96 23.05
N GLU A 486 -19.15 -3.30 23.74
CA GLU A 486 -17.90 -3.95 24.18
C GLU A 486 -18.04 -4.86 25.42
N ASN A 487 -19.18 -4.85 26.13
CA ASN A 487 -19.35 -5.57 27.40
C ASN A 487 -20.74 -6.20 27.67
N ASP A 488 -21.70 -6.15 26.74
CA ASP A 488 -23.10 -6.58 26.97
C ASP A 488 -23.56 -7.58 25.89
N ASP A 489 -24.51 -8.46 26.22
CA ASP A 489 -25.07 -9.48 25.31
C ASP A 489 -26.06 -8.93 24.27
N GLY A 490 -26.05 -7.60 24.08
CA GLY A 490 -27.00 -6.85 23.27
C GLY A 490 -28.24 -6.36 24.03
N SER A 491 -28.38 -6.64 25.34
CA SER A 491 -29.56 -6.24 26.13
C SER A 491 -29.77 -4.73 26.24
N ALA A 492 -28.71 -3.93 26.32
CA ALA A 492 -28.79 -2.46 26.32
C ALA A 492 -29.29 -1.91 24.98
N LEU A 493 -28.79 -2.47 23.87
CA LEU A 493 -29.23 -2.11 22.52
C LEU A 493 -30.71 -2.48 22.31
N SER A 494 -31.13 -3.68 22.71
CA SER A 494 -32.53 -4.09 22.64
C SER A 494 -33.43 -3.13 23.42
N ARG A 495 -33.09 -2.81 24.67
CA ARG A 495 -33.87 -1.88 25.50
C ARG A 495 -33.93 -0.47 24.90
N ALA A 496 -32.82 0.01 24.34
CA ALA A 496 -32.77 1.33 23.70
C ALA A 496 -33.67 1.36 22.45
N LEU A 497 -33.66 0.29 21.66
CA LEU A 497 -34.50 0.12 20.49
C LEU A 497 -35.99 0.08 20.86
N ASP A 498 -36.37 -0.80 21.79
CA ASP A 498 -37.76 -0.97 22.24
C ASP A 498 -38.34 0.34 22.80
N THR A 499 -37.57 1.03 23.64
CA THR A 499 -37.98 2.31 24.24
C THR A 499 -38.13 3.39 23.17
N SER A 500 -37.23 3.42 22.18
CA SER A 500 -37.28 4.42 21.11
C SER A 500 -38.46 4.18 20.16
N VAL A 501 -38.77 2.91 19.85
CA VAL A 501 -39.94 2.54 19.05
C VAL A 501 -41.24 2.89 19.79
N ALA A 502 -41.31 2.62 21.11
CA ALA A 502 -42.46 3.00 21.93
C ALA A 502 -42.69 4.51 21.96
N LEU A 503 -41.63 5.31 22.17
CA LEU A 503 -41.69 6.77 22.15
C LEU A 503 -42.12 7.33 20.78
N LEU A 504 -41.71 6.69 19.70
CA LEU A 504 -42.15 7.05 18.35
C LEU A 504 -43.65 6.78 18.16
N ALA A 505 -44.14 5.64 18.65
CA ALA A 505 -45.55 5.25 18.57
C ALA A 505 -46.48 6.18 19.38
N GLU A 506 -46.03 6.68 20.54
CA GLU A 506 -46.81 7.61 21.38
C GLU A 506 -46.98 9.00 20.75
N THR A 507 -46.02 9.44 19.92
CA THR A 507 -45.94 10.83 19.45
C THR A 507 -46.46 11.03 18.02
N GLY A 508 -46.64 9.96 17.24
CA GLY A 508 -47.35 9.97 15.96
C GLY A 508 -46.70 10.77 14.82
N SER A 509 -45.49 11.33 14.99
CA SER A 509 -44.78 12.02 13.90
C SER A 509 -43.25 11.88 14.01
N PRO A 510 -42.56 11.44 12.93
CA PRO A 510 -41.12 11.57 12.77
C PRO A 510 -40.73 13.05 12.74
N PHE A 511 -39.48 13.38 13.01
CA PHE A 511 -39.01 14.74 12.84
C PHE A 511 -38.58 14.93 11.38
N ALA A 512 -39.28 15.79 10.64
CA ALA A 512 -38.71 16.36 9.42
C ALA A 512 -37.81 17.54 9.83
N PRO A 513 -36.48 17.51 9.60
CA PRO A 513 -35.65 18.67 9.83
C PRO A 513 -36.05 19.77 8.85
N ALA A 514 -36.43 20.95 9.36
CA ALA A 514 -36.53 22.14 8.54
C ALA A 514 -35.08 22.54 8.16
N THR A 515 -34.68 22.28 6.91
CA THR A 515 -33.39 22.65 6.28
C THR A 515 -32.17 21.71 6.42
N ALA A 516 -32.34 20.38 6.38
CA ALA A 516 -31.21 19.46 6.22
C ALA A 516 -31.19 18.79 4.84
N VAL A 517 -30.03 18.82 4.18
CA VAL A 517 -29.68 17.94 3.06
C VAL A 517 -29.84 16.49 3.53
N SER A 518 -30.84 15.79 3.02
CA SER A 518 -31.03 14.36 3.31
C SER A 518 -29.81 13.57 2.85
N PRO A 519 -29.21 12.69 3.69
CA PRO A 519 -28.35 11.63 3.15
C PRO A 519 -29.20 10.75 2.21
N PRO A 520 -28.64 10.27 1.08
CA PRO A 520 -29.40 9.46 0.14
C PRO A 520 -29.78 8.13 0.81
N VAL A 521 -31.08 7.87 0.94
CA VAL A 521 -31.59 6.51 1.13
C VAL A 521 -31.53 5.85 -0.25
N LEU A 522 -30.77 4.77 -0.36
CA LEU A 522 -30.64 4.00 -1.60
C LEU A 522 -31.84 3.05 -1.71
N ASP A 523 -32.60 3.17 -2.79
CA ASP A 523 -33.74 2.28 -3.09
C ASP A 523 -33.22 1.03 -3.81
N VAL A 524 -33.49 -0.16 -3.26
CA VAL A 524 -32.76 -1.41 -3.57
C VAL A 524 -33.39 -2.18 -4.75
N GLU A 525 -34.53 -1.74 -5.30
CA GLU A 525 -35.29 -2.51 -6.30
C GLU A 525 -34.85 -2.39 -7.77
N GLU A 526 -33.87 -1.56 -8.14
CA GLU A 526 -33.60 -1.23 -9.57
C GLU A 526 -32.42 -1.94 -10.27
N LEU A 527 -31.76 -2.93 -9.69
CA LEU A 527 -30.50 -3.46 -10.25
C LEU A 527 -30.55 -4.94 -10.66
N LEU A 528 -31.45 -5.35 -11.58
CA LEU A 528 -31.68 -6.77 -11.93
C LEU A 528 -31.84 -7.16 -13.48
N ASP A 529 -30.79 -7.44 -14.33
CA ASP A 529 -30.61 -8.66 -15.23
C ASP A 529 -29.17 -9.27 -15.59
N VAL A 530 -29.02 -10.62 -15.54
CA VAL A 530 -28.09 -11.63 -16.21
C VAL A 530 -26.67 -12.09 -15.68
N SER A 531 -26.53 -13.43 -15.70
CA SER A 531 -25.54 -14.49 -15.31
C SER A 531 -24.08 -14.60 -15.84
N GLY A 532 -23.20 -15.32 -15.07
CA GLY A 532 -22.40 -16.46 -15.59
C GLY A 532 -20.95 -16.78 -15.11
N ALA A 533 -20.82 -17.66 -14.08
CA ALA A 533 -19.81 -18.75 -13.83
C ALA A 533 -18.28 -18.53 -13.60
N ARG A 534 -17.74 -19.13 -12.50
CA ARG A 534 -16.75 -20.26 -12.53
C ARG A 534 -16.23 -20.71 -11.14
N ASP A 535 -16.49 -21.98 -10.81
CA ASP A 535 -15.87 -22.78 -9.75
C ASP A 535 -14.52 -23.36 -10.18
N SER A 536 -13.51 -23.31 -9.30
CA SER A 536 -12.57 -24.42 -9.02
C SER A 536 -11.49 -23.99 -8.03
N LEU A 537 -11.48 -24.54 -6.82
CA LEU A 537 -10.32 -24.75 -5.91
C LEU A 537 -10.85 -25.19 -4.53
N ALA A 538 -11.57 -26.31 -4.50
CA ALA A 538 -11.95 -26.98 -3.27
C ALA A 538 -11.56 -28.44 -3.44
N GLU A 539 -10.48 -28.86 -2.77
CA GLU A 539 -10.22 -30.23 -2.27
C GLU A 539 -8.72 -30.43 -2.01
N SER A 540 -8.22 -30.07 -0.83
CA SER A 540 -7.21 -30.85 -0.07
C SER A 540 -6.88 -30.17 1.26
N GLY A 541 -7.05 -30.89 2.37
CA GLY A 541 -6.79 -30.40 3.73
C GLY A 541 -5.30 -30.37 4.09
N ALA A 542 -4.58 -29.33 3.65
CA ALA A 542 -3.14 -29.18 3.82
C ALA A 542 -2.73 -28.28 5.03
N ASN A 543 -1.45 -28.37 5.44
CA ASN A 543 -0.83 -27.49 6.44
C ASN A 543 0.05 -26.41 5.80
N VAL A 544 -0.02 -25.18 6.33
CA VAL A 544 0.87 -24.05 5.99
C VAL A 544 1.83 -23.80 7.17
N LEU A 545 3.14 -23.85 6.89
CA LEU A 545 4.19 -23.50 7.83
C LEU A 545 4.57 -22.02 7.64
N ALA A 546 4.18 -21.15 8.56
CA ALA A 546 4.51 -19.74 8.56
C ALA A 546 5.59 -19.43 9.62
N ILE A 547 6.64 -18.72 9.25
CA ILE A 547 7.75 -18.40 10.15
C ILE A 547 7.94 -16.90 10.16
N GLY A 548 7.72 -16.27 11.31
CA GLY A 548 8.16 -14.90 11.57
C GLY A 548 7.31 -13.75 11.03
N TYR A 549 6.18 -13.96 10.34
CA TYR A 549 5.33 -12.84 9.93
C TYR A 549 4.53 -12.31 11.13
N GLY A 550 4.65 -11.01 11.41
CA GLY A 550 3.93 -10.32 12.47
C GLY A 550 2.48 -10.09 12.07
N ARG A 551 1.56 -10.69 12.84
CA ARG A 551 0.22 -10.17 13.17
C ARG A 551 -0.82 -9.95 12.05
N SER A 552 -0.50 -10.01 10.76
CA SER A 552 -1.55 -9.96 9.71
C SER A 552 -2.30 -11.29 9.63
N GLN A 553 -3.61 -11.19 9.48
CA GLN A 553 -4.47 -12.35 9.43
C GLN A 553 -4.40 -12.90 8.00
N ILE A 554 -3.73 -14.04 7.80
CA ILE A 554 -4.03 -14.87 6.62
C ILE A 554 -5.46 -15.39 6.83
N LYS A 555 -6.45 -14.56 6.48
CA LYS A 555 -7.84 -14.99 6.34
C LYS A 555 -7.89 -15.91 5.13
N ALA A 556 -7.59 -17.18 5.37
CA ALA A 556 -7.96 -18.22 4.44
C ALA A 556 -9.49 -18.16 4.28
N ARG A 557 -9.97 -17.54 3.20
CA ARG A 557 -11.39 -17.42 2.85
C ARG A 557 -12.09 -18.79 2.66
N ASN A 558 -11.38 -19.90 2.82
CA ASN A 558 -11.85 -21.25 2.56
C ASN A 558 -11.70 -22.19 3.78
N PRO A 559 -12.73 -22.96 4.19
CA PRO A 559 -12.67 -23.87 5.34
C PRO A 559 -11.67 -25.03 5.22
N ALA A 560 -11.11 -25.28 4.03
CA ALA A 560 -10.22 -26.42 3.76
C ALA A 560 -8.75 -26.21 4.16
N SER A 561 -8.27 -24.96 4.35
CA SER A 561 -6.86 -24.62 4.66
C SER A 561 -6.65 -24.19 6.12
N ARG A 562 -7.23 -24.93 7.05
CA ARG A 562 -7.33 -24.57 8.47
C ARG A 562 -6.23 -25.18 9.34
N ASN A 563 -5.00 -25.30 8.84
CA ASN A 563 -3.88 -25.83 9.64
C ASN A 563 -2.63 -24.95 9.52
N PHE A 564 -2.28 -24.27 10.60
CA PHE A 564 -1.14 -23.36 10.65
C PHE A 564 -0.10 -23.86 11.63
N VAL A 565 1.17 -23.77 11.22
CA VAL A 565 2.30 -23.96 12.13
C VAL A 565 3.13 -22.68 12.15
N PHE A 566 3.35 -22.14 13.34
CA PHE A 566 4.17 -20.95 13.55
C PHE A 566 5.49 -21.31 14.22
N ILE A 567 6.62 -20.85 13.66
CA ILE A 567 7.92 -20.90 14.33
C ILE A 567 8.34 -19.48 14.72
N SER A 568 8.61 -19.25 16.00
CA SER A 568 9.18 -17.98 16.47
C SER A 568 9.97 -18.15 17.76
N ARG A 569 10.97 -17.29 17.99
CA ARG A 569 11.81 -17.33 19.21
C ARG A 569 11.01 -17.13 20.50
N SER A 570 9.92 -16.36 20.45
CA SER A 570 9.08 -16.07 21.61
C SER A 570 7.91 -17.06 21.78
N GLY A 571 7.56 -17.83 20.75
CA GLY A 571 6.33 -18.62 20.75
C GLY A 571 5.11 -17.77 21.15
N THR A 572 4.26 -18.33 22.01
CA THR A 572 3.08 -17.65 22.59
C THR A 572 3.38 -16.84 23.86
N ARG A 573 4.65 -16.51 24.16
CA ARG A 573 4.99 -15.76 25.39
C ARG A 573 4.48 -14.31 25.39
N LYS A 574 4.13 -13.76 24.22
CA LYS A 574 3.51 -12.44 24.08
C LYS A 574 1.98 -12.57 24.11
N ALA A 575 1.29 -11.64 24.76
CA ALA A 575 -0.17 -11.65 24.87
C ALA A 575 -0.83 -11.64 23.49
N GLU A 576 -0.35 -10.77 22.60
CA GLU A 576 -0.92 -10.61 21.25
C GLU A 576 -0.75 -11.88 20.40
N ALA A 577 0.36 -12.61 20.58
CA ALA A 577 0.58 -13.90 19.92
C ALA A 577 -0.38 -14.98 20.44
N THR A 578 -0.71 -14.94 21.73
CA THR A 578 -1.72 -15.82 22.31
C THR A 578 -3.11 -15.51 21.77
N ASP A 579 -3.45 -14.22 21.68
CA ASP A 579 -4.76 -13.76 21.20
C ASP A 579 -5.00 -14.16 19.73
N ILE A 580 -3.99 -14.01 18.86
CA ILE A 580 -4.08 -14.45 17.46
C ILE A 580 -4.29 -15.97 17.37
N VAL A 581 -3.52 -16.76 18.14
CA VAL A 581 -3.67 -18.22 18.16
C VAL A 581 -5.06 -18.64 18.64
N GLN A 582 -5.59 -17.96 19.67
CA GLN A 582 -6.93 -18.22 20.17
C GLN A 582 -7.99 -17.85 19.14
N ARG A 583 -7.86 -16.70 18.46
CA ARG A 583 -8.77 -16.26 17.40
C ARG A 583 -8.81 -17.25 16.24
N LEU A 584 -7.65 -17.64 15.73
CA LEU A 584 -7.55 -18.64 14.66
C LEU A 584 -8.18 -19.98 15.06
N LYS A 585 -7.97 -20.43 16.30
CA LYS A 585 -8.61 -21.64 16.83
C LYS A 585 -10.13 -21.48 16.97
N ALA A 586 -10.61 -20.32 17.41
CA ALA A 586 -12.04 -20.02 17.50
C ALA A 586 -12.72 -20.00 16.11
N GLU A 587 -11.98 -19.55 15.09
CA GLU A 587 -12.39 -19.61 13.68
C GLU A 587 -12.31 -21.03 13.09
N GLY A 588 -11.87 -22.02 13.87
CA GLY A 588 -11.83 -23.44 13.53
C GLY A 588 -10.52 -23.92 12.92
N ALA A 589 -9.43 -23.15 13.03
CA ALA A 589 -8.10 -23.57 12.60
C ALA A 589 -7.35 -24.42 13.65
N SER A 590 -6.65 -25.45 13.19
CA SER A 590 -5.64 -26.16 13.96
C SER A 590 -4.34 -25.35 13.92
N VAL A 591 -3.89 -24.89 15.08
CA VAL A 591 -2.68 -24.04 15.18
C VAL A 591 -1.64 -24.70 16.09
N GLY A 592 -0.47 -24.99 15.52
CA GLY A 592 0.74 -25.38 16.24
C GLY A 592 1.72 -24.21 16.36
N VAL A 593 2.36 -24.05 17.51
CA VAL A 593 3.36 -22.99 17.73
C VAL A 593 4.62 -23.59 18.33
N PHE A 594 5.75 -23.41 17.65
CA PHE A 594 7.06 -23.88 18.08
C PHE A 594 7.95 -22.72 18.48
N CYS A 595 8.49 -22.80 19.70
CA CYS A 595 9.41 -21.82 20.24
C CYS A 595 10.85 -22.16 19.80
N ALA A 596 11.23 -21.76 18.58
CA ALA A 596 12.56 -22.02 18.03
C ALA A 596 13.12 -20.82 17.25
N ASP A 597 14.45 -20.74 17.17
CA ASP A 597 15.14 -19.83 16.25
C ASP A 597 15.16 -20.47 14.86
N ALA A 598 14.56 -19.80 13.87
CA ALA A 598 14.52 -20.31 12.50
C ALA A 598 15.92 -20.50 11.89
N SER A 599 16.94 -19.80 12.40
CA SER A 599 18.33 -19.95 11.94
C SER A 599 19.06 -21.15 12.56
N ASP A 600 18.43 -21.86 13.51
CA ASP A 600 18.96 -23.12 14.04
C ASP A 600 18.48 -24.29 13.16
N GLU A 601 19.38 -24.78 12.32
CA GLU A 601 19.11 -25.83 11.35
C GLU A 601 18.58 -27.12 12.01
N LYS A 602 19.12 -27.49 13.18
CA LYS A 602 18.67 -28.68 13.89
C LYS A 602 17.25 -28.47 14.45
N ALA A 603 17.01 -27.31 15.06
CA ALA A 603 15.69 -27.01 15.61
C ALA A 603 14.61 -26.97 14.52
N VAL A 604 14.90 -26.38 13.35
CA VAL A 604 13.96 -26.37 12.22
C VAL A 604 13.73 -27.79 11.69
N ALA A 605 14.77 -28.61 11.56
CA ALA A 605 14.63 -30.00 11.14
C ALA A 605 13.75 -30.82 12.09
N ASP A 606 13.94 -30.65 13.41
CA ASP A 606 13.13 -31.31 14.43
C ASP A 606 11.65 -30.89 14.32
N VAL A 607 11.37 -29.59 14.15
CA VAL A 607 9.99 -29.08 13.97
C VAL A 607 9.36 -29.60 12.68
N VAL A 608 10.08 -29.57 11.55
CA VAL A 608 9.59 -30.08 10.27
C VAL A 608 9.25 -31.56 10.37
N ALA A 609 10.10 -32.36 11.01
CA ALA A 609 9.86 -33.79 11.23
C ALA A 609 8.63 -34.04 12.11
N GLU A 610 8.46 -33.28 13.20
CA GLU A 610 7.30 -33.39 14.09
C GLU A 610 5.98 -33.05 13.37
N VAL A 611 5.96 -31.96 12.61
CA VAL A 611 4.77 -31.55 11.85
C VAL A 611 4.45 -32.58 10.76
N ALA A 612 5.45 -32.99 9.99
CA ALA A 612 5.30 -33.96 8.90
C ALA A 612 4.81 -35.34 9.37
N ALA A 613 5.11 -35.72 10.63
CA ALA A 613 4.61 -36.97 11.21
C ALA A 613 3.08 -37.00 11.39
N THR A 614 2.43 -35.83 11.46
CA THR A 614 0.97 -35.74 11.63
C THR A 614 0.25 -35.46 10.30
N ARG A 615 0.83 -34.61 9.45
CA ARG A 615 0.25 -34.17 8.17
C ARG A 615 1.33 -33.66 7.21
N PRO A 616 1.13 -33.78 5.89
CA PRO A 616 2.08 -33.24 4.92
C PRO A 616 2.15 -31.71 4.98
N ILE A 617 3.36 -31.16 4.92
CA ILE A 617 3.60 -29.72 4.73
C ILE A 617 3.51 -29.44 3.24
N ARG A 618 2.68 -28.47 2.86
CA ARG A 618 2.45 -28.09 1.45
C ARG A 618 2.83 -26.64 1.15
N GLY A 619 2.92 -25.80 2.18
CA GLY A 619 3.23 -24.39 2.01
C GLY A 619 4.22 -23.90 3.04
N VAL A 620 5.13 -23.02 2.63
CA VAL A 620 6.06 -22.30 3.51
C VAL A 620 5.97 -20.81 3.27
N ILE A 621 5.91 -20.04 4.35
CA ILE A 621 6.12 -18.57 4.33
C ILE A 621 7.26 -18.26 5.28
N HIS A 622 8.39 -17.79 4.73
CA HIS A 622 9.55 -17.32 5.49
C HIS A 622 9.55 -15.81 5.58
N ALA A 623 9.23 -15.31 6.76
CA ALA A 623 9.11 -13.89 7.08
C ALA A 623 9.92 -13.45 8.31
N ALA A 624 10.87 -14.28 8.76
CA ALA A 624 11.73 -13.91 9.88
C ALA A 624 12.67 -12.77 9.48
N MET A 625 12.68 -11.70 10.29
CA MET A 625 13.58 -10.57 10.10
C MET A 625 14.03 -9.95 11.43
N VAL A 626 15.17 -9.27 11.37
CA VAL A 626 15.68 -8.37 12.41
C VAL A 626 16.32 -7.18 11.67
N LEU A 627 15.94 -5.96 12.03
CA LEU A 627 16.57 -4.75 11.52
C LEU A 627 17.77 -4.38 12.39
N GLN A 628 18.84 -3.92 11.75
CA GLN A 628 20.08 -3.45 12.37
C GLN A 628 20.63 -2.30 11.55
N ASP A 629 19.82 -1.25 11.46
CA ASP A 629 20.11 -0.12 10.60
C ASP A 629 21.38 0.62 11.06
N GLY A 630 22.09 1.17 10.08
CA GLY A 630 23.33 1.90 10.25
C GLY A 630 24.08 1.99 8.93
N LEU A 631 24.73 3.12 8.71
CA LEU A 631 25.55 3.34 7.52
C LEU A 631 26.62 2.25 7.40
N PHE A 632 26.86 1.80 6.19
CA PHE A 632 27.85 0.79 5.83
C PHE A 632 29.22 1.10 6.42
N GLN A 633 29.67 2.36 6.37
CA GLN A 633 30.97 2.77 6.91
C GLN A 633 31.10 2.53 8.42
N GLU A 634 30.01 2.70 9.17
CA GLU A 634 29.94 2.51 10.62
C GLU A 634 29.46 1.11 11.01
N MET A 635 28.99 0.31 10.04
CA MET A 635 28.41 -0.99 10.27
C MET A 635 29.46 -1.97 10.82
N THR A 636 29.18 -2.47 12.02
CA THR A 636 29.98 -3.53 12.64
C THR A 636 29.64 -4.87 12.00
N PHE A 637 30.60 -5.78 12.03
CA PHE A 637 30.37 -7.15 11.55
C PHE A 637 29.22 -7.85 12.31
N ASP A 638 29.07 -7.59 13.61
CA ASP A 638 27.99 -8.14 14.42
C ASP A 638 26.62 -7.63 13.96
N LYS A 639 26.49 -6.32 13.65
CA LYS A 639 25.26 -5.75 13.07
C LYS A 639 24.95 -6.36 11.69
N TYR A 640 25.98 -6.58 10.89
CA TYR A 640 25.84 -7.25 9.59
C TYR A 640 25.30 -8.67 9.76
N GLN A 641 25.94 -9.49 10.61
CA GLN A 641 25.51 -10.86 10.85
C GLN A 641 24.12 -10.96 11.48
N ALA A 642 23.77 -10.07 12.41
CA ALA A 642 22.49 -10.10 13.11
C ALA A 642 21.28 -9.90 12.18
N ALA A 643 21.39 -9.04 11.17
CA ALA A 643 20.34 -8.85 10.16
C ALA A 643 20.31 -9.99 9.12
N LEU A 644 21.48 -10.50 8.73
CA LEU A 644 21.59 -11.61 7.78
C LEU A 644 21.00 -12.92 8.33
N LYS A 645 21.23 -13.19 9.61
CA LYS A 645 20.95 -14.48 10.26
C LYS A 645 19.51 -14.98 10.10
N PRO A 646 18.47 -14.22 10.48
CA PRO A 646 17.10 -14.71 10.37
C PRO A 646 16.65 -14.91 8.91
N LYS A 647 17.15 -14.11 7.97
CA LYS A 647 16.79 -14.22 6.54
C LYS A 647 17.53 -15.39 5.88
N MET A 648 18.86 -15.30 5.80
CA MET A 648 19.70 -16.25 5.07
C MET A 648 19.71 -17.63 5.75
N TRP A 649 20.18 -17.70 7.00
CA TRP A 649 20.32 -18.99 7.70
C TRP A 649 18.94 -19.61 7.99
N GLY A 650 17.91 -18.79 8.22
CA GLY A 650 16.53 -19.26 8.33
C GLY A 650 16.02 -19.95 7.06
N ALA A 651 16.24 -19.33 5.91
CA ALA A 651 15.83 -19.91 4.63
C ALA A 651 16.64 -21.16 4.27
N ILE A 652 17.95 -21.19 4.59
CA ILE A 652 18.80 -22.37 4.43
C ILE A 652 18.28 -23.53 5.27
N ALA A 653 17.99 -23.30 6.54
CA ALA A 653 17.48 -24.32 7.45
C ALA A 653 16.17 -24.93 6.93
N LEU A 654 15.25 -24.09 6.45
CA LEU A 654 13.99 -24.55 5.85
C LEU A 654 14.20 -25.34 4.57
N HIS A 655 14.99 -24.81 3.63
CA HIS A 655 15.27 -25.48 2.38
C HIS A 655 15.87 -26.88 2.61
N ARG A 656 16.83 -27.01 3.54
CA ARG A 656 17.44 -28.29 3.89
C ARG A 656 16.49 -29.23 4.62
N ALA A 657 15.74 -28.73 5.61
CA ALA A 657 14.81 -29.55 6.38
C ALA A 657 13.67 -30.12 5.52
N LEU A 658 13.23 -29.36 4.51
CA LEU A 658 12.16 -29.78 3.61
C LEU A 658 12.66 -30.61 2.42
N GLY A 659 13.92 -30.49 2.03
CA GLY A 659 14.50 -31.24 0.92
C GLY A 659 13.63 -31.19 -0.34
N ASP A 660 13.25 -32.36 -0.85
CA ASP A 660 12.38 -32.53 -2.04
C ASP A 660 10.89 -32.68 -1.71
N THR A 661 10.45 -32.22 -0.53
CA THR A 661 9.02 -32.23 -0.16
C THR A 661 8.21 -31.49 -1.23
N PRO A 662 7.12 -32.10 -1.77
CA PRO A 662 6.31 -31.50 -2.82
C PRO A 662 5.44 -30.38 -2.23
N LEU A 663 6.01 -29.18 -2.21
CA LEU A 663 5.35 -27.95 -1.78
C LEU A 663 4.56 -27.34 -2.94
N ASP A 664 3.37 -26.85 -2.63
CA ASP A 664 2.56 -25.99 -3.50
C ASP A 664 3.13 -24.58 -3.56
N PHE A 665 3.73 -24.09 -2.46
CA PHE A 665 4.43 -22.80 -2.42
C PHE A 665 5.55 -22.75 -1.39
N PHE A 666 6.61 -21.99 -1.70
CA PHE A 666 7.67 -21.58 -0.78
C PHE A 666 7.91 -20.08 -0.96
N ILE A 667 7.27 -19.27 -0.13
CA ILE A 667 7.34 -17.81 -0.24
C ILE A 667 8.35 -17.28 0.76
N MET A 668 9.25 -16.42 0.29
CA MET A 668 10.22 -15.71 1.13
C MET A 668 9.92 -14.22 1.05
N THR A 669 9.73 -13.56 2.20
CA THR A 669 9.52 -12.11 2.20
C THR A 669 10.88 -11.41 2.12
N SER A 670 11.22 -11.00 0.91
CA SER A 670 12.30 -10.08 0.61
C SER A 670 11.82 -8.63 0.83
N SER A 671 12.50 -7.64 0.25
CA SER A 671 12.11 -6.24 0.37
C SER A 671 12.46 -5.45 -0.88
N LEU A 672 11.62 -4.46 -1.20
CA LEU A 672 11.90 -3.46 -2.23
C LEU A 672 13.26 -2.79 -2.00
N SER A 673 13.70 -2.60 -0.76
CA SER A 673 15.02 -2.05 -0.44
C SER A 673 16.19 -2.87 -1.01
N ALA A 674 16.03 -4.18 -1.20
CA ALA A 674 17.04 -5.01 -1.85
C ALA A 674 17.08 -4.79 -3.37
N VAL A 675 15.97 -4.31 -3.95
CA VAL A 675 15.83 -3.95 -5.36
C VAL A 675 16.35 -2.54 -5.61
N THR A 676 15.91 -1.53 -4.87
CA THR A 676 16.28 -0.12 -5.11
C THR A 676 17.53 0.34 -4.36
N GLY A 677 17.93 -0.39 -3.33
CA GLY A 677 18.81 0.10 -2.26
C GLY A 677 18.00 0.83 -1.19
N ASN A 678 18.53 0.94 0.03
CA ASN A 678 18.04 1.87 1.05
C ASN A 678 19.22 2.23 1.96
N PRO A 679 19.68 3.50 1.99
CA PRO A 679 20.76 3.94 2.84
C PRO A 679 20.56 3.52 4.30
N GLY A 680 21.59 2.94 4.91
CA GLY A 680 21.59 2.40 6.27
C GLY A 680 21.21 0.92 6.37
N GLN A 681 20.89 0.26 5.25
CA GLN A 681 20.35 -1.11 5.26
C GLN A 681 21.17 -2.11 4.43
N ALA A 682 22.48 -1.90 4.29
CA ALA A 682 23.35 -2.77 3.49
C ALA A 682 23.29 -4.25 3.94
N ASN A 683 23.19 -4.49 5.25
CA ASN A 683 23.01 -5.81 5.84
C ASN A 683 21.61 -6.43 5.57
N TYR A 684 20.55 -5.64 5.66
CA TYR A 684 19.19 -6.09 5.39
C TYR A 684 19.01 -6.43 3.90
N CYS A 685 19.50 -5.58 3.00
CA CYS A 685 19.48 -5.81 1.56
C CYS A 685 20.32 -7.02 1.15
N ALA A 686 21.48 -7.23 1.79
CA ALA A 686 22.29 -8.44 1.62
C ALA A 686 21.50 -9.73 1.96
N GLY A 687 20.79 -9.74 3.09
CA GLY A 687 19.97 -10.89 3.51
C GLY A 687 18.75 -11.13 2.61
N ASN A 688 18.12 -10.07 2.13
CA ASN A 688 16.99 -10.13 1.20
C ASN A 688 17.41 -10.65 -0.19
N SER A 689 18.54 -10.18 -0.73
CA SER A 689 19.04 -10.69 -2.01
C SER A 689 19.39 -12.17 -1.95
N TYR A 690 19.85 -12.68 -0.80
CA TYR A 690 19.98 -14.13 -0.63
C TYR A 690 18.65 -14.87 -0.84
N LEU A 691 17.53 -14.33 -0.34
CA LEU A 691 16.19 -14.92 -0.52
C LEU A 691 15.76 -14.89 -1.99
N ASP A 692 16.04 -13.78 -2.67
CA ASP A 692 15.76 -13.62 -4.11
C ASP A 692 16.44 -14.73 -4.93
N PHE A 693 17.72 -14.96 -4.70
CA PHE A 693 18.47 -15.98 -5.41
C PHE A 693 18.21 -17.41 -4.93
N LEU A 694 17.76 -17.60 -3.69
CA LEU A 694 17.30 -18.91 -3.23
C LEU A 694 16.00 -19.31 -3.96
N ALA A 695 15.13 -18.33 -4.26
CA ALA A 695 13.92 -18.58 -5.04
C ALA A 695 14.29 -19.06 -6.45
N LEU A 696 15.21 -18.36 -7.11
CA LEU A 696 15.72 -18.75 -8.44
C LEU A 696 16.34 -20.16 -8.42
N TYR A 697 17.19 -20.43 -7.43
CA TYR A 697 17.86 -21.73 -7.25
C TYR A 697 16.86 -22.89 -7.12
N ARG A 698 15.80 -22.69 -6.32
CA ARG A 698 14.73 -23.69 -6.13
C ARG A 698 13.92 -23.88 -7.42
N ARG A 699 13.54 -22.79 -8.09
CA ARG A 699 12.76 -22.83 -9.33
C ARG A 699 13.50 -23.51 -10.48
N ARG A 700 14.81 -23.27 -10.62
CA ARG A 700 15.69 -23.97 -11.56
C ARG A 700 15.76 -25.48 -11.32
N ARG A 701 15.39 -25.95 -10.13
CA ARG A 701 15.34 -27.37 -9.74
C ARG A 701 13.91 -27.92 -9.74
N GLY A 702 12.96 -27.21 -10.33
CA GLY A 702 11.56 -27.62 -10.38
C GLY A 702 10.85 -27.60 -9.02
N GLN A 703 11.42 -26.91 -8.03
CA GLN A 703 10.82 -26.77 -6.70
C GLN A 703 10.06 -25.45 -6.60
N ALA A 704 8.89 -25.45 -5.96
CA ALA A 704 8.14 -24.24 -5.71
C ALA A 704 8.97 -23.23 -4.92
N ALA A 705 9.02 -21.98 -5.40
CA ALA A 705 9.56 -20.84 -4.69
C ALA A 705 9.21 -19.50 -5.34
N CYS A 706 8.93 -18.49 -4.51
CA CYS A 706 8.86 -17.09 -4.91
C CYS A 706 9.46 -16.20 -3.81
N SER A 707 10.29 -15.24 -4.20
CA SER A 707 10.75 -14.16 -3.33
C SER A 707 9.86 -12.94 -3.54
N LEU A 708 9.23 -12.45 -2.48
CA LEU A 708 8.33 -11.32 -2.51
C LEU A 708 9.04 -10.08 -2.00
N ALA A 709 9.46 -9.19 -2.90
CA ALA A 709 10.11 -7.93 -2.57
C ALA A 709 9.05 -6.89 -2.16
N LEU A 710 8.67 -6.94 -0.88
CA LEU A 710 7.66 -6.06 -0.29
C LEU A 710 8.20 -4.65 -0.03
N PRO A 711 7.40 -3.59 -0.29
CA PRO A 711 7.66 -2.26 0.22
C PRO A 711 7.29 -2.17 1.70
N MET A 712 7.19 -0.96 2.22
CA MET A 712 6.63 -0.72 3.56
C MET A 712 5.19 -1.26 3.63
N VAL A 713 4.84 -1.98 4.68
CA VAL A 713 3.45 -2.41 4.95
C VAL A 713 2.90 -1.51 6.05
N GLU A 714 1.84 -0.77 5.76
CA GLU A 714 1.41 0.36 6.59
C GLU A 714 0.60 -0.06 7.83
N ASP A 715 -0.33 -1.00 7.64
CA ASP A 715 -1.32 -1.36 8.68
C ASP A 715 -0.84 -2.45 9.66
N VAL A 716 0.23 -3.17 9.30
CA VAL A 716 0.68 -4.38 10.03
C VAL A 716 2.20 -4.55 10.01
N GLY A 717 2.74 -5.19 11.06
CA GLY A 717 4.17 -5.53 11.16
C GLY A 717 5.03 -4.46 11.84
N VAL A 718 6.35 -4.50 11.59
CA VAL A 718 7.36 -3.70 12.34
C VAL A 718 7.13 -2.19 12.24
N VAL A 719 6.51 -1.74 11.15
CA VAL A 719 6.23 -0.32 10.87
C VAL A 719 5.02 0.16 11.68
N ALA A 720 3.91 -0.57 11.65
CA ALA A 720 2.73 -0.29 12.48
C ALA A 720 3.01 -0.37 14.00
N GLU A 721 4.04 -1.14 14.40
CA GLU A 721 4.43 -1.32 15.81
C GLU A 721 5.43 -0.27 16.32
N ASN A 722 5.99 0.58 15.46
CA ASN A 722 6.99 1.58 15.83
C ASN A 722 6.83 2.89 15.02
N SER A 723 6.23 3.89 15.65
CA SER A 723 5.96 5.22 15.05
C SER A 723 7.22 5.91 14.52
N ASP A 724 8.36 5.75 15.18
CA ASP A 724 9.62 6.40 14.75
C ASP A 724 10.15 5.80 13.44
N ILE A 725 9.93 4.50 13.24
CA ILE A 725 10.27 3.77 12.00
C ILE A 725 9.29 4.13 10.88
N ALA A 726 7.99 4.23 11.20
CA ALA A 726 6.97 4.67 10.25
C ALA A 726 7.25 6.08 9.72
N ASP A 727 7.53 7.03 10.62
CA ASP A 727 7.84 8.41 10.26
C ASP A 727 9.14 8.52 9.44
N SER A 728 10.16 7.72 9.75
CA SER A 728 11.43 7.72 9.00
C SER A 728 11.33 7.07 7.63
N LEU A 729 10.47 6.06 7.46
CA LEU A 729 10.28 5.36 6.18
C LEU A 729 9.36 6.16 5.24
N ALA A 730 8.27 6.72 5.76
CA ALA A 730 7.37 7.59 5.01
C ALA A 730 8.10 8.80 4.40
N ARG A 731 9.15 9.32 5.06
CA ARG A 731 10.00 10.40 4.55
C ARG A 731 10.92 9.99 3.38
N LYS A 732 11.33 8.73 3.30
CA LYS A 732 12.38 8.25 2.37
C LYS A 732 11.84 7.43 1.21
N ASN A 733 10.70 6.78 1.39
CA ASN A 733 10.01 6.01 0.37
C ASN A 733 8.50 6.04 0.67
N PRO A 734 7.74 7.00 0.11
CA PRO A 734 6.33 7.19 0.46
C PRO A 734 5.40 6.12 -0.13
N PHE A 735 5.94 5.09 -0.79
CA PHE A 735 5.18 4.03 -1.44
C PHE A 735 5.08 2.82 -0.50
N GLY A 736 4.05 2.81 0.34
CA GLY A 736 3.65 1.65 1.13
C GLY A 736 2.58 0.82 0.42
N VAL A 737 2.27 -0.35 0.98
CA VAL A 737 1.11 -1.16 0.61
C VAL A 737 0.30 -1.47 1.87
N ASP A 738 -1.02 -1.57 1.71
CA ASP A 738 -1.92 -1.96 2.79
C ASP A 738 -1.89 -3.49 3.04
N GLU A 739 -2.56 -3.95 4.10
CA GLU A 739 -2.65 -5.40 4.39
C GLU A 739 -3.28 -6.19 3.24
N ARG A 740 -4.26 -5.60 2.54
CA ARG A 740 -5.00 -6.26 1.46
C ARG A 740 -4.10 -6.54 0.26
N GLU A 741 -3.37 -5.53 -0.19
CA GLU A 741 -2.44 -5.64 -1.31
C GLU A 741 -1.32 -6.60 -1.00
N MET A 742 -0.80 -6.58 0.23
CA MET A 742 0.16 -7.59 0.65
C MET A 742 -0.42 -9.01 0.57
N LEU A 743 -1.66 -9.23 1.03
CA LEU A 743 -2.30 -10.56 0.94
C LEU A 743 -2.51 -11.00 -0.52
N LEU A 744 -2.91 -10.08 -1.41
CA LEU A 744 -2.98 -10.34 -2.85
C LEU A 744 -1.60 -10.67 -3.44
N ALA A 745 -0.55 -10.00 -2.96
CA ALA A 745 0.82 -10.27 -3.36
C ALA A 745 1.29 -11.67 -2.93
N PHE A 746 0.84 -12.16 -1.77
CA PHE A 746 1.07 -13.57 -1.38
C PHE A 746 0.37 -14.54 -2.33
N GLU A 747 -0.88 -14.27 -2.73
CA GLU A 747 -1.59 -15.09 -3.72
C GLU A 747 -0.88 -15.06 -5.08
N ALA A 748 -0.47 -13.89 -5.55
CA ALA A 748 0.31 -13.72 -6.77
C ALA A 748 1.65 -14.47 -6.71
N ALA A 749 2.34 -14.43 -5.56
CA ALA A 749 3.57 -15.17 -5.33
C ALA A 749 3.37 -16.70 -5.33
N MET A 750 2.21 -17.21 -4.87
CA MET A 750 1.89 -18.65 -4.98
C MET A 750 1.75 -19.07 -6.45
N ILE A 751 1.11 -18.24 -7.28
CA ILE A 751 0.93 -18.51 -8.71
C ILE A 751 2.27 -18.40 -9.44
N GLN A 752 2.97 -17.28 -9.27
CA GLN A 752 4.25 -17.05 -9.91
C GLN A 752 5.27 -18.11 -9.50
N GLY A 753 5.30 -18.47 -8.21
CA GLY A 753 6.25 -19.41 -7.61
C GLY A 753 6.03 -20.89 -7.96
N TRP A 754 4.96 -21.21 -8.67
CA TRP A 754 4.62 -22.58 -9.04
C TRP A 754 5.61 -23.13 -10.08
N PRO A 755 6.18 -24.34 -9.88
CA PRO A 755 7.02 -24.97 -10.88
C PRO A 755 6.12 -25.56 -11.99
N GLY A 756 5.79 -24.75 -12.99
CA GLY A 756 5.09 -25.22 -14.19
C GLY A 756 5.96 -26.13 -15.06
N ASN A 757 5.37 -26.79 -16.06
CA ASN A 757 6.08 -27.47 -17.15
C ASN A 757 6.60 -26.44 -18.18
N GLU A 758 7.27 -25.38 -17.74
CA GLU A 758 7.75 -24.34 -18.63
C GLU A 758 8.96 -24.86 -19.42
N GLU A 759 8.87 -24.85 -20.75
CA GLU A 759 9.96 -25.24 -21.66
C GLU A 759 11.05 -24.13 -21.79
N GLY A 760 11.09 -23.17 -20.86
CA GLY A 760 11.98 -22.00 -20.87
C GLY A 760 13.00 -21.96 -19.73
N LEU A 761 14.06 -21.16 -19.89
CA LEU A 761 15.03 -20.90 -18.83
C LEU A 761 14.42 -19.96 -17.77
N VAL A 762 14.09 -20.49 -16.59
CA VAL A 762 13.59 -19.71 -15.45
C VAL A 762 14.59 -18.62 -15.05
N GLY A 763 14.22 -17.36 -15.19
CA GLY A 763 15.01 -16.20 -14.77
C GLY A 763 14.67 -15.72 -13.36
N ILE A 764 15.43 -14.72 -12.87
CA ILE A 764 15.13 -14.09 -11.59
C ILE A 764 13.74 -13.43 -11.58
N GLY A 765 13.27 -12.88 -12.72
CA GLY A 765 11.94 -12.29 -12.88
C GLY A 765 10.79 -13.29 -12.69
N ASP A 766 11.02 -14.59 -12.92
CA ASP A 766 10.03 -15.65 -12.70
C ASP A 766 10.02 -16.10 -11.23
N ALA A 767 11.12 -15.86 -10.50
CA ALA A 767 11.28 -16.28 -9.11
C ALA A 767 11.13 -15.14 -8.09
N GLN A 768 11.17 -13.88 -8.52
CA GLN A 768 11.02 -12.69 -7.68
C GLN A 768 9.85 -11.83 -8.17
N LEU A 769 8.99 -11.42 -7.23
CA LEU A 769 7.90 -10.48 -7.46
C LEU A 769 8.18 -9.17 -6.72
N VAL A 770 8.17 -8.05 -7.44
CA VAL A 770 8.50 -6.72 -6.89
C VAL A 770 7.24 -5.88 -6.76
N LEU A 771 7.04 -5.28 -5.57
CA LEU A 771 5.92 -4.37 -5.26
C LEU A 771 6.43 -2.98 -4.84
N GLY A 772 5.54 -2.00 -4.80
CA GLY A 772 5.83 -0.63 -4.33
C GLY A 772 6.53 0.27 -5.34
N LEU A 773 6.45 -0.07 -6.63
CA LEU A 773 6.92 0.74 -7.76
C LEU A 773 5.76 1.02 -8.73
N GLU A 774 4.54 1.19 -8.21
CA GLU A 774 3.35 1.50 -9.00
C GLU A 774 3.41 2.97 -9.44
N PRO A 775 3.53 3.26 -10.75
CA PRO A 775 3.84 4.62 -11.21
C PRO A 775 2.79 5.68 -10.85
N ARG A 776 1.51 5.32 -10.69
CA ARG A 776 0.46 6.30 -10.35
C ARG A 776 0.50 6.66 -8.89
N GLU A 777 0.63 5.69 -8.00
CA GLU A 777 0.82 5.95 -6.57
C GLU A 777 2.10 6.71 -6.34
N MET A 778 3.13 6.37 -7.11
CA MET A 778 4.36 7.13 -7.12
C MET A 778 4.15 8.58 -7.57
N ALA A 779 3.44 8.81 -8.67
CA ALA A 779 3.12 10.14 -9.17
C ALA A 779 2.24 10.95 -8.19
N VAL A 780 1.26 10.33 -7.54
CA VAL A 780 0.41 10.97 -6.52
C VAL A 780 1.24 11.40 -5.33
N ALA A 781 2.03 10.50 -4.76
CA ALA A 781 2.92 10.82 -3.66
C ALA A 781 3.96 11.90 -4.06
N MET A 782 4.47 11.85 -5.30
CA MET A 782 5.35 12.88 -5.85
C MET A 782 4.65 14.23 -6.08
N GLY A 783 3.33 14.26 -6.32
CA GLY A 783 2.55 15.50 -6.47
C GLY A 783 2.21 16.17 -5.14
N GLU A 784 2.09 15.40 -4.06
CA GLU A 784 1.87 15.91 -2.70
C GLU A 784 3.19 16.34 -2.01
N SER A 785 4.30 15.71 -2.36
CA SER A 785 5.65 16.06 -1.88
C SER A 785 6.44 16.84 -2.93
N ALA A 786 6.61 18.15 -2.74
CA ALA A 786 7.15 19.07 -3.76
C ALA A 786 8.62 18.87 -4.22
N ASP A 787 9.33 17.77 -3.86
CA ASP A 787 10.76 17.65 -4.22
C ASP A 787 11.33 16.22 -4.19
N MET A 788 10.74 15.29 -4.94
CA MET A 788 11.32 13.93 -5.14
C MET A 788 12.39 13.87 -6.26
N SER A 789 12.81 15.02 -6.78
CA SER A 789 13.92 15.16 -7.73
C SER A 789 15.24 14.57 -7.20
N ASP A 790 15.35 14.38 -5.88
CA ASP A 790 16.53 13.89 -5.17
C ASP A 790 16.47 12.43 -4.70
N ALA A 791 15.42 11.67 -5.04
CA ALA A 791 15.30 10.29 -4.60
C ALA A 791 16.53 9.47 -5.06
N TYR A 792 17.21 8.80 -4.13
CA TYR A 792 18.48 8.08 -4.38
C TYR A 792 18.36 6.92 -5.40
N TRP A 793 17.14 6.60 -5.84
CA TRP A 793 16.84 5.58 -6.83
C TRP A 793 16.47 6.17 -8.20
N LEU A 794 16.17 7.47 -8.30
CA LEU A 794 15.59 8.09 -9.49
C LEU A 794 16.50 8.00 -10.72
N HIS A 795 17.81 8.14 -10.55
CA HIS A 795 18.80 8.10 -11.63
C HIS A 795 19.39 6.71 -11.87
N ASP A 796 18.94 5.68 -11.14
CA ASP A 796 19.37 4.31 -11.37
C ASP A 796 18.90 3.84 -12.76
N ALA A 797 19.82 3.37 -13.60
CA ALA A 797 19.53 2.90 -14.95
C ALA A 797 18.49 1.77 -14.97
N ARG A 798 18.44 0.95 -13.91
CA ARG A 798 17.52 -0.19 -13.78
C ARG A 798 16.06 0.25 -13.68
N LEU A 799 15.81 1.46 -13.17
CA LEU A 799 14.49 2.06 -13.00
C LEU A 799 14.08 2.94 -14.18
N ALA A 800 14.87 2.99 -15.26
CA ALA A 800 14.55 3.79 -16.44
C ALA A 800 13.14 3.54 -17.01
N PRO A 801 12.63 2.29 -17.12
CA PRO A 801 11.26 2.06 -17.58
C PRO A 801 10.21 2.66 -16.65
N VAL A 802 10.37 2.50 -15.33
CA VAL A 802 9.47 3.09 -14.31
C VAL A 802 9.48 4.61 -14.40
N ARG A 803 10.66 5.23 -14.56
CA ARG A 803 10.79 6.68 -14.74
C ARG A 803 10.09 7.18 -16.00
N THR A 804 10.22 6.46 -17.13
CA THR A 804 9.48 6.80 -18.36
C THR A 804 7.97 6.75 -18.16
N GLU A 805 7.46 5.79 -17.37
CA GLU A 805 6.03 5.72 -17.02
C GLU A 805 5.61 6.91 -16.15
N LEU A 806 6.43 7.31 -15.17
CA LEU A 806 6.19 8.49 -14.34
C LEU A 806 6.15 9.78 -15.15
N ASP A 807 7.13 9.99 -16.03
CA ASP A 807 7.21 11.16 -16.90
C ASP A 807 5.99 11.25 -17.83
N ALA A 808 5.50 10.11 -18.32
CA ALA A 808 4.30 10.03 -19.13
C ALA A 808 3.02 10.39 -18.34
N ILE A 809 2.94 10.04 -17.06
CA ILE A 809 1.82 10.41 -16.17
C ILE A 809 1.87 11.92 -15.86
N ALA A 810 3.06 12.46 -15.59
CA ALA A 810 3.24 13.88 -15.29
C ALA A 810 2.98 14.80 -16.50
N ALA A 811 3.13 14.30 -17.74
CA ALA A 811 2.87 15.06 -18.97
C ALA A 811 1.37 15.24 -19.31
N ASP A 812 0.44 14.68 -18.53
CA ASP A 812 -1.01 14.80 -18.75
C ASP A 812 -1.50 16.24 -18.43
N PRO A 813 -2.33 16.91 -19.29
CA PRO A 813 -2.55 18.37 -19.27
C PRO A 813 -3.20 18.98 -18.03
N GLY A 814 -3.53 18.17 -17.01
CA GLY A 814 -4.13 18.61 -15.75
C GLY A 814 -3.12 19.02 -14.67
N SER A 815 -1.83 18.72 -14.83
CA SER A 815 -0.81 18.92 -13.79
C SER A 815 0.29 19.93 -14.22
N GLN A 816 -0.06 21.21 -14.29
CA GLN A 816 0.96 22.25 -14.40
C GLN A 816 1.62 22.51 -13.04
N GLN A 817 2.75 21.86 -12.77
CA GLN A 817 3.73 22.35 -11.81
C GLN A 817 5.08 22.62 -12.49
N LYS A 818 5.66 23.79 -12.20
CA LYS A 818 6.97 24.22 -12.67
C LYS A 818 8.06 23.39 -11.98
N GLN A 819 8.77 22.57 -12.73
CA GLN A 819 10.10 22.09 -12.36
C GLN A 819 11.11 23.23 -12.50
N ASP A 820 11.58 23.79 -11.38
CA ASP A 820 12.81 24.56 -11.35
C ASP A 820 13.98 23.57 -11.21
N SER A 821 14.85 23.51 -12.22
CA SER A 821 16.03 22.63 -12.22
C SER A 821 17.21 23.29 -11.49
N ALA A 822 18.09 22.49 -10.87
CA ALA A 822 19.31 22.88 -10.15
C ALA A 822 20.19 23.91 -10.92
N GLY A 823 20.23 23.82 -12.26
CA GLY A 823 20.96 24.77 -13.10
C GLY A 823 20.41 26.21 -13.06
N ALA A 824 19.13 26.40 -12.75
CA ALA A 824 18.49 27.71 -12.69
C ALA A 824 18.90 28.50 -11.45
N PHE A 825 19.15 27.83 -10.31
CA PHE A 825 19.56 28.50 -9.07
C PHE A 825 20.99 29.05 -9.20
N LEU A 826 21.96 28.24 -9.62
CA LEU A 826 23.33 28.71 -9.84
C LEU A 826 23.40 29.79 -10.93
N ALA A 827 22.62 29.67 -12.01
CA ALA A 827 22.51 30.72 -13.02
C ALA A 827 21.94 32.04 -12.46
N SER A 828 21.04 31.97 -11.46
CA SER A 828 20.48 33.15 -10.79
C SER A 828 21.48 33.89 -9.88
N LEU A 829 22.61 33.27 -9.56
CA LEU A 829 23.68 33.83 -8.74
C LEU A 829 24.78 34.51 -9.57
N ALA A 830 24.79 34.29 -10.89
CA ALA A 830 25.80 34.85 -11.78
C ALA A 830 25.75 36.40 -11.79
N GLY A 831 26.90 37.03 -11.55
CA GLY A 831 27.06 38.50 -11.59
C GLY A 831 26.66 39.25 -10.32
N LYS A 832 26.30 38.55 -9.22
CA LYS A 832 26.00 39.16 -7.92
C LYS A 832 27.28 39.38 -7.09
N PRO A 833 27.28 40.34 -6.14
CA PRO A 833 28.37 40.50 -5.18
C PRO A 833 28.58 39.23 -4.33
N GLU A 834 29.84 38.95 -3.97
CA GLU A 834 30.22 37.74 -3.22
C GLU A 834 29.41 37.57 -1.92
N GLU A 835 29.14 38.66 -1.20
CA GLU A 835 28.35 38.66 0.03
C GLU A 835 26.89 38.21 -0.20
N GLU A 836 26.28 38.62 -1.31
CA GLU A 836 24.92 38.19 -1.70
C GLU A 836 24.90 36.73 -2.18
N VAL A 837 25.96 36.28 -2.86
CA VAL A 837 26.12 34.89 -3.29
C VAL A 837 26.25 33.96 -2.07
N LEU A 838 27.09 34.32 -1.10
CA LEU A 838 27.28 33.55 0.13
C LEU A 838 26.00 33.47 0.96
N ALA A 839 25.27 34.58 1.10
CA ALA A 839 23.99 34.59 1.81
C ALA A 839 22.93 33.72 1.12
N ALA A 840 22.84 33.80 -0.22
CA ALA A 840 21.88 33.00 -0.99
C ALA A 840 22.21 31.50 -0.96
N LEU A 841 23.48 31.13 -1.13
CA LEU A 841 23.95 29.75 -1.00
C LEU A 841 23.72 29.22 0.42
N GLY A 842 24.09 30.00 1.45
CA GLY A 842 23.88 29.65 2.85
C GLY A 842 22.40 29.39 3.16
N ALA A 843 21.51 30.27 2.72
CA ALA A 843 20.07 30.11 2.86
C ALA A 843 19.52 28.89 2.09
N HIS A 844 20.06 28.61 0.91
CA HIS A 844 19.66 27.44 0.13
C HIS A 844 20.06 26.13 0.82
N ILE A 845 21.27 26.04 1.36
CA ILE A 845 21.75 24.87 2.13
C ILE A 845 20.95 24.73 3.44
N ALA A 846 20.71 25.84 4.15
CA ALA A 846 19.92 25.84 5.39
C ALA A 846 18.47 25.40 5.12
N GLY A 847 17.85 25.92 4.07
CA GLY A 847 16.51 25.53 3.64
C GLY A 847 16.41 24.06 3.20
N ARG A 848 17.48 23.51 2.60
CA ARG A 848 17.56 22.07 2.34
C ARG A 848 17.67 21.27 3.64
N THR A 849 18.55 21.68 4.54
CA THR A 849 18.80 21.00 5.82
C THR A 849 17.54 20.99 6.69
N ALA A 850 16.81 22.10 6.75
CA ALA A 850 15.52 22.20 7.43
C ALA A 850 14.50 21.21 6.88
N ARG A 851 14.42 21.08 5.54
CA ARG A 851 13.54 20.11 4.87
C ARG A 851 13.90 18.66 5.21
N ILE A 852 15.19 18.29 5.17
CA ILE A 852 15.66 16.95 5.56
C ILE A 852 15.27 16.64 7.02
N LEU A 853 15.33 17.64 7.90
CA LEU A 853 14.98 17.52 9.31
C LEU A 853 13.47 17.60 9.59
N GLY A 854 12.62 17.86 8.59
CA GLY A 854 11.18 18.11 8.78
C GLY A 854 10.88 19.38 9.58
N ALA A 855 11.80 20.35 9.59
CA ALA A 855 11.71 21.60 10.34
C ALA A 855 11.40 22.80 9.44
N GLN A 856 10.88 23.87 10.04
CA GLN A 856 10.67 25.15 9.34
C GLN A 856 12.00 25.88 9.13
N ALA A 857 12.24 26.37 7.91
CA ALA A 857 13.50 27.01 7.53
C ALA A 857 13.85 28.26 8.34
N ASP A 858 12.83 28.99 8.83
CA ASP A 858 12.99 30.24 9.61
C ASP A 858 13.77 30.05 10.93
N GLY A 859 13.89 28.81 11.42
CA GLY A 859 14.65 28.47 12.62
C GLY A 859 16.17 28.39 12.42
N PHE A 860 16.67 28.39 11.17
CA PHE A 860 18.07 28.11 10.85
C PHE A 860 18.88 29.40 10.70
N LYS A 861 19.85 29.61 11.59
CA LYS A 861 20.82 30.72 11.56
C LYS A 861 22.06 30.35 10.74
N LEU A 862 22.43 31.20 9.78
CA LEU A 862 23.49 30.92 8.81
C LEU A 862 24.91 30.93 9.40
N ASP A 863 25.17 31.82 10.37
CA ASP A 863 26.51 32.08 10.94
C ASP A 863 26.64 31.75 12.44
N GLU A 864 25.53 31.71 13.18
CA GLU A 864 25.57 31.67 14.66
C GLU A 864 25.67 30.26 15.23
N ALA A 865 25.31 29.25 14.43
CA ALA A 865 25.24 27.87 14.88
C ALA A 865 25.79 26.92 13.81
N SER A 866 26.41 25.84 14.27
CA SER A 866 26.91 24.78 13.40
C SER A 866 25.77 24.02 12.72
N VAL A 867 26.04 23.44 11.56
CA VAL A 867 25.09 22.54 10.89
C VAL A 867 24.74 21.36 11.80
N ALA A 868 25.73 20.80 12.49
CA ALA A 868 25.56 19.69 13.44
C ALA A 868 24.59 20.02 14.59
N SER A 869 24.58 21.26 15.10
CA SER A 869 23.74 21.64 16.25
C SER A 869 22.23 21.65 15.97
N TYR A 870 21.82 21.55 14.70
CA TYR A 870 20.40 21.44 14.32
C TYR A 870 19.88 20.00 14.29
N GLY A 871 20.66 19.01 14.74
CA GLY A 871 20.24 17.60 14.76
C GLY A 871 20.63 16.83 13.51
N VAL A 872 21.60 17.32 12.74
CA VAL A 872 22.21 16.56 11.64
C VAL A 872 23.05 15.42 12.22
N ASP A 873 22.45 14.24 12.30
CA ASP A 873 23.12 12.99 12.65
C ASP A 873 23.93 12.41 11.48
N SER A 874 24.57 11.25 11.66
CA SER A 874 25.35 10.61 10.58
C SER A 874 24.51 10.32 9.33
N MET A 875 23.23 9.96 9.47
CA MET A 875 22.36 9.55 8.38
C MET A 875 21.84 10.76 7.59
N ILE A 876 21.40 11.80 8.29
CA ILE A 876 21.02 13.11 7.73
C ILE A 876 22.24 13.79 7.10
N GLY A 877 23.42 13.61 7.70
CA GLY A 877 24.68 14.10 7.16
C GLY A 877 25.04 13.48 5.81
N VAL A 878 24.80 12.18 5.61
CA VAL A 878 24.98 11.51 4.31
C VAL A 878 23.97 12.02 3.27
N GLU A 879 22.72 12.25 3.67
CA GLU A 879 21.70 12.79 2.78
C GLU A 879 22.06 14.22 2.31
N LEU A 880 22.48 15.07 3.24
CA LEU A 880 22.95 16.42 2.95
C LEU A 880 24.23 16.42 2.10
N GLN A 881 25.20 15.54 2.42
CA GLN A 881 26.40 15.35 1.61
C GLN A 881 26.05 14.93 0.18
N SER A 882 25.11 14.01 0.03
CA SER A 882 24.68 13.48 -1.27
C SER A 882 24.06 14.58 -2.11
N TRP A 883 23.18 15.38 -1.51
CA TRP A 883 22.59 16.53 -2.16
C TRP A 883 23.64 17.60 -2.51
N LEU A 884 24.57 17.94 -1.62
CA LEU A 884 25.65 18.91 -1.90
C LEU A 884 26.53 18.49 -3.09
N PHE A 885 26.81 17.20 -3.22
CA PHE A 885 27.55 16.68 -4.38
C PHE A 885 26.72 16.75 -5.66
N LYS A 886 25.42 16.42 -5.61
CA LYS A 886 24.53 16.50 -6.78
C LYS A 886 24.34 17.93 -7.26
N GLU A 887 24.07 18.84 -6.33
CA GLU A 887 23.74 20.24 -6.63
C GLU A 887 24.98 21.06 -7.03
N PHE A 888 26.14 20.81 -6.41
CA PHE A 888 27.33 21.66 -6.55
C PHE A 888 28.61 20.93 -6.99
N ALA A 889 28.54 19.63 -7.31
CA ALA A 889 29.72 18.78 -7.56
C ALA A 889 30.76 18.81 -6.40
N LEU A 890 30.32 19.17 -5.19
CA LEU A 890 31.21 19.41 -4.07
C LEU A 890 31.26 18.20 -3.13
N GLN A 891 32.41 17.51 -3.10
CA GLN A 891 32.65 16.42 -2.17
C GLN A 891 33.08 16.95 -0.80
N ILE A 892 32.16 16.93 0.18
CA ILE A 892 32.41 17.27 1.60
C ILE A 892 32.27 16.00 2.43
N SER A 893 33.20 15.70 3.34
CA SER A 893 33.04 14.53 4.22
C SER A 893 31.99 14.78 5.31
N VAL A 894 31.29 13.73 5.75
CA VAL A 894 30.33 13.82 6.87
C VAL A 894 31.00 14.40 8.13
N GLN A 895 32.29 14.14 8.34
CA GLN A 895 33.05 14.72 9.45
C GLN A 895 33.13 16.25 9.41
N VAL A 896 33.17 16.86 8.22
CA VAL A 896 33.13 18.32 8.06
C VAL A 896 31.74 18.84 8.38
N LEU A 897 30.68 18.13 7.98
CA LEU A 897 29.29 18.49 8.31
C LEU A 897 29.00 18.35 9.82
N SER A 898 29.60 17.37 10.47
CA SER A 898 29.49 17.12 11.92
C SER A 898 30.46 17.97 12.75
N ASN A 899 31.32 18.80 12.13
CA ASN A 899 32.27 19.63 12.86
C ASN A 899 31.54 20.79 13.55
N PRO A 900 31.74 21.02 14.86
CA PRO A 900 31.06 22.07 15.62
C PRO A 900 31.36 23.51 15.15
N ASN A 901 32.33 23.70 14.26
CA ASN A 901 32.66 25.01 13.68
C ASN A 901 32.12 25.23 12.25
N THR A 902 31.51 24.22 11.64
CA THR A 902 31.00 24.32 10.27
C THR A 902 29.61 24.96 10.28
N THR A 903 29.52 26.21 9.82
CA THR A 903 28.27 26.96 9.64
C THR A 903 27.78 26.87 8.18
N PHE A 904 26.52 27.22 7.91
CA PHE A 904 25.98 27.25 6.54
C PHE A 904 26.74 28.22 5.64
N THR A 905 27.15 29.38 6.17
CA THR A 905 27.99 30.33 5.44
C THR A 905 29.39 29.78 5.15
N SER A 906 29.98 29.01 6.07
CA SER A 906 31.28 28.36 5.83
C SER A 906 31.21 27.31 4.71
N LEU A 907 30.10 26.57 4.61
CA LEU A 907 29.83 25.66 3.51
C LEU A 907 29.62 26.41 2.19
N ALA A 908 28.89 27.52 2.21
CA ALA A 908 28.72 28.39 1.04
C ALA A 908 30.07 28.91 0.52
N ARG A 909 31.00 29.30 1.41
CA ARG A 909 32.36 29.71 1.00
C ARG A 909 33.13 28.58 0.32
N LEU A 910 33.05 27.36 0.86
CA LEU A 910 33.70 26.19 0.25
C LEU A 910 33.15 25.89 -1.16
N ILE A 911 31.87 26.17 -1.41
CA ILE A 911 31.27 26.04 -2.75
C ILE A 911 31.82 27.13 -3.68
N VAL A 912 31.82 28.39 -3.24
CA VAL A 912 32.33 29.53 -4.05
C VAL A 912 33.82 29.38 -4.37
N GLU A 913 34.63 28.82 -3.47
CA GLU A 913 36.06 28.57 -3.74
C GLU A 913 36.31 27.46 -4.77
N LYS A 914 35.32 26.58 -5.02
CA LYS A 914 35.43 25.46 -5.95
C LYS A 914 34.74 25.66 -7.30
N LEU A 915 33.77 26.57 -7.38
CA LEU A 915 33.11 27.02 -8.62
C LEU A 915 33.98 28.06 -9.35
#